data_AF-A0A7C4DH49-F1
#
_entry.id   AF-A0A7C4DH49-F1
#
_cell.length_a   1.000
_cell.length_b   1.000
_cell.length_c   1.000
_cell.angle_alpha   90.00
_cell.angle_beta   90.00
_cell.angle_gamma   90.00
#
_symmetry.space_group_name_H-M   'P 1'
#
loop_
_entity.id
_entity.type
_entity.pdbx_description
1 polymer ?
#
loop_
_entity_poly.entity_id
_entity_poly.type
_entity_poly.pdbx_seq_one_letter_code
_entity_poly.pdbx_strand_id
1 'polypeptide(L)'
;MTEPEDREPIKPENQDVPMAEDDPLAIVPEKPAADDPPPPLPRKRLRLNLPALRFPKVPAAAVVPSAAVLVVLFGIFLLYGPRWLSGTTIFRGVVQEQYYLLGQYAFDQLIEDEFSRGYFPLWNHLNALGTPLLGNMLSAALYPLKLFVYLRDTDGMRDFIIVLRLLIAALLAFILGRELKLSPGAAVLAAVSFALTGYFKQFVNENYLNADVLLPGMLLLALRLRRRGSRLDFSLLALLTFSVLQNGHPEAAFYCLLPTASVVATSGRRGLARAAARVGTAVLVGFGLSLPMLLPFLEYWGRGLHFHTPFSGFFHYPASELPALVSPWFFAPAAAGAPFYSPPAIGWPDTATGLPAYADTVVPWLCPALAAVPIFFAALAVSKPNMLRRTETALLVYSLFFLGVMYGLPGFRLIGFVPVFDFSGNFKHPLPTVALATALLSGRGLDLALDRRLTGMRVMTAAVAFFVFTLALGLAQRNPATVQHYLNLRSMAVMLAMLAAAVWTAISAMPHGRKQPQMPDWLRRVMASAVAVAAALFCLVMDGWHQPAREIDYLGRVQPETLQLLRDQAGLDRVYFSQEIFPPNLNLPLGLADLRVMDGVNDRRYVDVINRINGHSRAEGGRYWYREIGYLQPRPDRLNHPLLRLLNLRFAVMEGPLPWDRRQRSIHQEAEALAPTPGHIGRAALPLGEGTAPGFLLHPPARADLIPGDSSENWTDVRFHPAVSREAAPRQLDGVWFHATTSGDRLRLAYARYLHPRSFPLEADPGAVEFGIPGGEYLSLSALPAGSTDFDQAGFSDLRLGGKADFDPQPWEEATRQGNWVWRNPEALPRFFVARQAKPASDGATLVALAEGIIDPRQVVAVNDGGSVTPGEPGRRLAGEVREFSYASQRLEVEVEMWSPGWLVVSDLFFPGWRATVDGKPERVRRADYLLRALPLAAGNHRVTMTYQPWSFRLGLWAMLTTLLTLPGLGARVFSPQVENGHNQTTPDLARPSLSPGPPPLGTAHDGDDQDWP
;
A
#
# COMPACT_ATOMS: atom_id res chain seq x y z
N MET A 1 -35.71 -5.39 31.49
CA MET A 1 -35.94 -5.97 32.83
C MET A 1 -36.11 -7.45 32.63
N THR A 2 -35.27 -8.38 33.07
CA THR A 2 -34.10 -8.36 33.97
C THR A 2 -33.28 -9.65 33.69
N GLU A 3 -31.96 -9.49 33.68
CA GLU A 3 -30.87 -10.48 33.78
C GLU A 3 -30.96 -11.42 35.04
N PRO A 4 -30.00 -12.33 35.35
CA PRO A 4 -28.94 -13.03 34.58
C PRO A 4 -28.69 -14.53 35.03
N GLU A 5 -27.56 -15.10 34.58
CA GLU A 5 -26.60 -15.98 35.31
C GLU A 5 -26.40 -17.47 34.92
N ASP A 6 -25.16 -17.70 34.43
CA ASP A 6 -24.16 -18.75 34.72
C ASP A 6 -24.45 -20.26 34.58
N ARG A 7 -23.58 -20.91 33.79
CA ARG A 7 -23.34 -22.37 33.86
C ARG A 7 -21.88 -22.74 33.59
N GLU A 8 -21.33 -23.49 34.54
CA GLU A 8 -20.48 -24.66 34.34
C GLU A 8 -20.61 -25.54 35.62
N PRO A 9 -20.15 -26.80 35.66
CA PRO A 9 -20.00 -27.83 34.60
C PRO A 9 -20.55 -29.21 35.07
N ILE A 10 -20.44 -30.27 34.26
CA ILE A 10 -20.01 -31.66 34.62
C ILE A 10 -20.44 -32.70 33.56
N LYS A 11 -19.54 -33.69 33.42
CA LYS A 11 -19.29 -34.80 32.48
C LYS A 11 -20.43 -35.80 32.16
N PRO A 12 -20.25 -36.62 31.10
CA PRO A 12 -21.22 -37.58 30.59
C PRO A 12 -21.01 -39.02 31.09
N GLU A 13 -22.08 -39.80 31.14
CA GLU A 13 -22.02 -41.27 31.08
C GLU A 13 -23.27 -41.85 30.40
N ASN A 14 -23.04 -42.95 29.70
CA ASN A 14 -23.89 -43.66 28.73
C ASN A 14 -25.15 -44.32 29.32
N GLN A 15 -26.15 -44.58 28.47
CA GLN A 15 -26.87 -45.86 28.26
C GLN A 15 -28.01 -45.61 27.24
N ASP A 16 -27.97 -46.20 26.04
CA ASP A 16 -28.51 -47.52 25.64
C ASP A 16 -30.03 -47.64 25.74
N VAL A 17 -30.65 -48.13 24.64
CA VAL A 17 -31.89 -48.95 24.51
C VAL A 17 -32.36 -48.95 23.03
N PRO A 18 -32.98 -50.03 22.52
CA PRO A 18 -32.47 -50.72 21.33
C PRO A 18 -33.46 -50.90 20.15
N MET A 19 -32.92 -51.59 19.14
CA MET A 19 -33.47 -52.04 17.87
C MET A 19 -34.55 -53.13 17.94
N ALA A 20 -35.33 -53.22 16.86
CA ALA A 20 -35.66 -54.43 16.08
C ALA A 20 -36.24 -53.96 14.73
N GLU A 21 -36.13 -54.59 13.56
CA GLU A 21 -35.43 -55.74 13.00
C GLU A 21 -35.70 -55.66 11.48
N ASP A 22 -34.73 -56.00 10.63
CA ASP A 22 -34.88 -56.89 9.46
C ASP A 22 -33.63 -56.85 8.55
N ASP A 23 -32.93 -57.97 8.60
CA ASP A 23 -31.74 -58.42 7.84
C ASP A 23 -32.25 -59.33 6.68
N PRO A 24 -31.46 -59.82 5.67
CA PRO A 24 -30.34 -60.75 5.92
C PRO A 24 -29.11 -60.69 4.97
N LEU A 25 -27.94 -60.44 5.57
CA LEU A 25 -26.63 -61.12 5.48
C LEU A 25 -26.13 -61.70 4.13
N ALA A 26 -25.04 -61.21 3.55
CA ALA A 26 -23.62 -61.39 3.93
C ALA A 26 -23.10 -62.83 3.77
N ILE A 27 -22.33 -63.06 2.70
CA ILE A 27 -21.57 -64.29 2.48
C ILE A 27 -20.11 -64.09 2.92
N VAL A 28 -19.73 -65.00 3.81
CA VAL A 28 -18.44 -65.26 4.45
C VAL A 28 -17.37 -65.73 3.45
N PRO A 29 -16.08 -65.39 3.62
CA PRO A 29 -14.99 -66.22 3.13
C PRO A 29 -14.46 -67.14 4.24
N GLU A 30 -14.33 -68.42 3.89
CA GLU A 30 -13.91 -69.54 4.71
C GLU A 30 -12.47 -69.47 5.25
N LYS A 31 -12.29 -70.25 6.31
CA LYS A 31 -11.06 -70.62 7.01
C LYS A 31 -10.20 -71.58 6.16
N PRO A 32 -8.87 -71.39 6.05
CA PRO A 32 -7.97 -72.49 5.68
C PRO A 32 -7.50 -73.26 6.92
N ALA A 33 -7.27 -74.55 6.71
CA ALA A 33 -6.87 -75.54 7.69
C ALA A 33 -5.44 -75.35 8.23
N ALA A 34 -5.15 -76.07 9.31
CA ALA A 34 -3.81 -76.28 9.84
C ALA A 34 -2.95 -77.06 8.82
N ASP A 35 -1.80 -76.50 8.47
CA ASP A 35 -0.69 -77.21 7.82
C ASP A 35 0.63 -76.82 8.49
N ASP A 36 1.49 -77.82 8.66
CA ASP A 36 2.74 -77.84 9.42
C ASP A 36 3.76 -76.73 9.09
N PRO A 37 4.64 -76.37 10.03
CA PRO A 37 5.72 -75.42 9.78
C PRO A 37 6.74 -75.98 8.77
N PRO A 38 7.19 -75.20 7.77
CA PRO A 38 8.20 -75.63 6.82
C PRO A 38 9.58 -75.82 7.49
N PRO A 39 10.41 -76.75 7.00
CA PRO A 39 11.67 -77.14 7.64
C PRO A 39 12.71 -76.01 7.62
N PRO A 40 13.63 -75.96 8.60
CA PRO A 40 14.67 -74.94 8.63
C PRO A 40 15.67 -75.17 7.50
N LEU A 41 15.69 -74.28 6.51
CA LEU A 41 16.74 -74.26 5.50
C LEU A 41 18.07 -73.72 6.08
N PRO A 42 19.21 -74.24 5.59
CA PRO A 42 20.41 -74.42 6.39
C PRO A 42 21.20 -73.13 6.62
N ARG A 43 21.63 -72.92 7.88
CA ARG A 43 22.60 -71.90 8.27
C ARG A 43 23.98 -72.16 7.65
N LYS A 44 24.20 -71.75 6.40
CA LYS A 44 25.55 -71.42 5.92
C LYS A 44 25.85 -69.97 6.28
N ARG A 45 26.71 -69.79 7.28
CA ARG A 45 27.30 -68.49 7.64
C ARG A 45 28.11 -67.95 6.45
N LEU A 46 27.49 -67.14 5.60
CA LEU A 46 28.25 -66.15 4.84
C LEU A 46 28.61 -65.01 5.80
N ARG A 47 29.87 -64.95 6.22
CA ARG A 47 30.44 -63.73 6.81
C ARG A 47 30.49 -62.67 5.71
N LEU A 48 29.41 -61.90 5.57
CA LEU A 48 29.47 -60.60 4.92
C LEU A 48 30.21 -59.66 5.86
N ASN A 49 31.47 -59.35 5.51
CA ASN A 49 32.16 -58.18 6.04
C ASN A 49 31.38 -56.93 5.59
N LEU A 50 30.37 -56.54 6.38
CA LEU A 50 29.77 -55.21 6.27
C LEU A 50 30.83 -54.21 6.73
N PRO A 51 31.33 -53.32 5.86
CA PRO A 51 32.16 -52.21 6.33
C PRO A 51 31.32 -51.45 7.35
N ALA A 52 31.92 -51.12 8.49
CA ALA A 52 31.28 -50.27 9.50
C ALA A 52 30.61 -49.09 8.78
N LEU A 53 29.28 -48.96 8.96
CA LEU A 53 28.49 -47.82 8.50
C LEU A 53 29.08 -46.56 9.14
N ARG A 54 30.11 -46.02 8.50
CA ARG A 54 30.55 -44.65 8.71
C ARG A 54 29.45 -43.81 8.08
N PHE A 55 28.59 -43.25 8.92
CA PHE A 55 27.79 -42.09 8.53
C PHE A 55 28.73 -41.14 7.78
N PRO A 56 28.39 -40.71 6.55
CA PRO A 56 29.21 -39.71 5.87
C PRO A 56 29.36 -38.54 6.84
N LYS A 57 30.61 -38.14 7.12
CA LYS A 57 30.88 -36.93 7.89
C LYS A 57 30.16 -35.81 7.14
N VAL A 58 29.01 -35.37 7.66
CA VAL A 58 28.34 -34.18 7.17
C VAL A 58 29.41 -33.09 7.21
N PRO A 59 29.79 -32.48 6.07
CA PRO A 59 30.82 -31.45 6.08
C PRO A 59 30.39 -30.39 7.09
N ALA A 60 31.30 -29.93 7.96
CA ALA A 60 30.98 -28.85 8.90
C ALA A 60 30.40 -27.61 8.19
N ALA A 61 30.64 -27.47 6.88
CA ALA A 61 30.06 -26.46 6.00
C ALA A 61 28.54 -26.60 5.77
N ALA A 62 27.93 -27.79 5.92
CA ALA A 62 26.50 -28.03 5.73
C ALA A 62 25.67 -27.90 7.02
N VAL A 63 26.29 -28.00 8.21
CA VAL A 63 25.61 -27.90 9.51
C VAL A 63 25.28 -26.44 9.89
N VAL A 64 26.13 -25.50 9.50
CA VAL A 64 26.02 -24.08 9.90
C VAL A 64 24.84 -23.34 9.22
N PRO A 65 24.57 -23.50 7.91
CA PRO A 65 23.40 -22.89 7.28
C PRO A 65 22.09 -23.38 7.91
N SER A 66 22.02 -24.67 8.27
CA SER A 66 20.86 -25.27 8.93
C SER A 66 20.60 -24.66 10.31
N ALA A 67 21.65 -24.38 11.09
CA ALA A 67 21.51 -23.71 12.38
C ALA A 67 21.00 -22.26 12.25
N ALA A 68 21.47 -21.51 11.26
CA ALA A 68 20.99 -20.15 10.98
C ALA A 68 19.49 -20.13 10.65
N VAL A 69 19.08 -21.05 9.76
CA VAL A 69 17.67 -21.22 9.37
C VAL A 69 16.81 -21.64 10.56
N LEU A 70 17.26 -22.60 11.38
CA LEU A 70 16.53 -23.03 12.57
C LEU A 70 16.36 -21.92 13.61
N VAL A 71 17.40 -21.11 13.84
CA VAL A 71 17.33 -19.96 14.75
C VAL A 71 16.35 -18.90 14.25
N VAL A 72 16.34 -18.64 12.94
CA VAL A 72 15.40 -17.68 12.33
C VAL A 72 13.98 -18.23 12.39
N LEU A 73 13.77 -19.50 12.04
CA LEU A 73 12.47 -20.17 12.19
C LEU A 73 11.98 -20.13 13.64
N PHE A 74 12.86 -20.35 14.61
CA PHE A 74 12.55 -20.22 16.03
C PHE A 74 12.19 -18.78 16.40
N GLY A 75 12.92 -17.78 15.90
CA GLY A 75 12.58 -16.37 16.09
C GLY A 75 11.23 -15.98 15.47
N ILE A 76 10.95 -16.45 14.26
CA ILE A 76 9.64 -16.30 13.59
C ILE A 76 8.55 -16.98 14.43
N PHE A 77 8.80 -18.19 14.93
CA PHE A 77 7.86 -18.90 15.80
C PHE A 77 7.65 -18.17 17.14
N LEU A 78 8.68 -17.57 17.74
CA LEU A 78 8.50 -16.77 18.95
C LEU A 78 7.66 -15.51 18.70
N LEU A 79 7.84 -14.88 17.53
CA LEU A 79 7.08 -13.68 17.13
C LEU A 79 5.63 -14.00 16.81
N TYR A 80 5.39 -15.08 16.06
CA TYR A 80 4.11 -15.34 15.40
C TYR A 80 3.43 -16.65 15.81
N GLY A 81 4.18 -17.58 16.40
CA GLY A 81 3.70 -18.88 16.86
C GLY A 81 2.57 -18.82 17.89
N PRO A 82 2.55 -17.87 18.86
CA PRO A 82 1.40 -17.71 19.75
C PRO A 82 0.08 -17.48 19.00
N ARG A 83 0.12 -16.82 17.83
CA ARG A 83 -1.07 -16.61 16.99
C ARG A 83 -1.48 -17.86 16.22
N TRP A 84 -0.50 -18.57 15.66
CA TRP A 84 -0.77 -19.88 15.06
C TRP A 84 -1.40 -20.86 16.06
N LEU A 85 -0.91 -20.85 17.31
CA LEU A 85 -1.47 -21.66 18.38
C LEU A 85 -2.87 -21.22 18.82
N SER A 86 -3.22 -19.94 18.65
CA SER A 86 -4.58 -19.43 18.87
C SER A 86 -5.52 -19.63 17.68
N GLY A 87 -5.09 -20.32 16.62
CA GLY A 87 -5.88 -20.54 15.40
C GLY A 87 -5.95 -19.32 14.47
N THR A 88 -5.18 -18.26 14.74
CA THR A 88 -5.16 -17.02 13.95
C THR A 88 -3.93 -17.00 13.04
N THR A 89 -4.10 -16.66 11.77
CA THR A 89 -2.98 -16.58 10.81
C THR A 89 -2.11 -15.33 11.05
N ILE A 90 -0.84 -15.36 10.63
CA ILE A 90 0.07 -14.20 10.69
C ILE A 90 -0.52 -13.05 9.89
N PHE A 91 -1.05 -13.39 8.72
CA PHE A 91 -1.70 -12.49 7.78
C PHE A 91 -2.82 -11.67 8.43
N ARG A 92 -3.69 -12.30 9.24
CA ARG A 92 -4.79 -11.60 9.94
C ARG A 92 -4.36 -10.91 11.24
N GLY A 93 -3.42 -11.49 11.98
CA GLY A 93 -3.13 -11.06 13.35
C GLY A 93 -2.16 -9.89 13.52
N VAL A 94 -1.21 -9.66 12.60
CA VAL A 94 -0.02 -8.78 12.83
C VAL A 94 -0.29 -7.29 12.53
N VAL A 95 -1.50 -6.90 12.17
CA VAL A 95 -1.72 -5.74 11.31
C VAL A 95 -2.06 -4.43 12.04
N GLN A 96 -1.10 -3.53 12.19
CA GLN A 96 -1.38 -2.23 12.80
C GLN A 96 -2.26 -1.31 11.92
N GLU A 97 -2.26 -1.51 10.59
CA GLU A 97 -3.10 -0.77 9.64
C GLU A 97 -3.66 -1.68 8.53
N GLN A 98 -4.90 -2.13 8.71
CA GLN A 98 -5.55 -3.04 7.75
C GLN A 98 -5.86 -2.39 6.39
N TYR A 99 -5.82 -1.07 6.28
CA TYR A 99 -6.12 -0.33 5.04
C TYR A 99 -5.19 -0.73 3.88
N TYR A 100 -3.87 -0.72 4.10
CA TYR A 100 -2.89 -1.06 3.06
C TYR A 100 -2.88 -2.57 2.73
N LEU A 101 -3.11 -3.42 3.73
CA LEU A 101 -3.24 -4.87 3.59
C LEU A 101 -4.36 -5.27 2.62
N LEU A 102 -5.53 -4.68 2.84
CA LEU A 102 -6.75 -5.01 2.14
C LEU A 102 -6.73 -4.51 0.69
N GLY A 103 -6.07 -3.39 0.42
CA GLY A 103 -5.78 -2.96 -0.94
C GLY A 103 -4.92 -3.98 -1.70
N GLN A 104 -3.87 -4.53 -1.08
CA GLN A 104 -3.00 -5.49 -1.75
C GLN A 104 -3.65 -6.87 -1.95
N TYR A 105 -4.36 -7.35 -0.94
CA TYR A 105 -5.12 -8.60 -1.00
C TYR A 105 -6.10 -8.61 -2.18
N ALA A 106 -6.84 -7.52 -2.30
CA ALA A 106 -7.81 -7.32 -3.35
C ALA A 106 -7.20 -7.37 -4.75
N PHE A 107 -6.01 -6.79 -4.93
CA PHE A 107 -5.27 -6.92 -6.19
C PHE A 107 -4.86 -8.35 -6.48
N ASP A 108 -4.36 -9.09 -5.48
CA ASP A 108 -3.91 -10.47 -5.68
C ASP A 108 -5.07 -11.37 -6.14
N GLN A 109 -6.28 -11.18 -5.59
CA GLN A 109 -7.48 -11.93 -5.99
C GLN A 109 -7.99 -11.56 -7.37
N LEU A 110 -7.98 -10.26 -7.71
CA LEU A 110 -8.31 -9.84 -9.07
C LEU A 110 -7.33 -10.48 -10.07
N ILE A 111 -6.03 -10.48 -9.77
CA ILE A 111 -5.02 -11.11 -10.64
C ILE A 111 -5.23 -12.62 -10.78
N GLU A 112 -5.57 -13.31 -9.69
CA GLU A 112 -5.93 -14.73 -9.72
C GLU A 112 -7.13 -15.00 -10.62
N ASP A 113 -8.21 -14.22 -10.45
CA ASP A 113 -9.42 -14.34 -11.28
C ASP A 113 -9.12 -14.09 -12.76
N GLU A 114 -8.33 -13.06 -13.08
CA GLU A 114 -7.84 -12.76 -14.42
C GLU A 114 -7.09 -13.96 -15.03
N PHE A 115 -6.12 -14.52 -14.32
CA PHE A 115 -5.36 -15.69 -14.79
C PHE A 115 -6.25 -16.93 -14.94
N SER A 116 -7.18 -17.17 -14.02
CA SER A 116 -8.10 -18.32 -14.07
C SER A 116 -9.00 -18.28 -15.30
N ARG A 117 -9.34 -17.08 -15.78
CA ARG A 117 -10.12 -16.84 -17.00
C ARG A 117 -9.29 -16.80 -18.28
N GLY A 118 -7.96 -16.98 -18.18
CA GLY A 118 -7.04 -16.93 -19.32
C GLY A 118 -6.70 -15.51 -19.78
N TYR A 119 -6.99 -14.50 -18.95
CA TYR A 119 -6.62 -13.12 -19.21
C TYR A 119 -5.29 -12.76 -18.54
N PHE A 120 -4.49 -11.96 -19.25
CA PHE A 120 -3.34 -11.32 -18.65
C PHE A 120 -3.79 -10.02 -17.94
N PRO A 121 -3.37 -9.73 -16.70
CA PRO A 121 -3.95 -8.68 -15.86
C PRO A 121 -3.54 -7.26 -16.28
N LEU A 122 -4.05 -6.79 -17.42
CA LEU A 122 -3.65 -5.51 -18.03
C LEU A 122 -4.52 -4.33 -17.60
N TRP A 123 -5.79 -4.56 -17.30
CA TRP A 123 -6.78 -3.51 -17.03
C TRP A 123 -7.67 -3.89 -15.84
N ASN A 124 -7.84 -2.95 -14.91
CA ASN A 124 -8.77 -3.07 -13.80
C ASN A 124 -10.01 -2.22 -14.13
N HIS A 125 -11.16 -2.84 -14.39
CA HIS A 125 -12.40 -2.15 -14.73
C HIS A 125 -13.31 -1.86 -13.51
N LEU A 126 -12.88 -2.29 -12.31
CA LEU A 126 -13.67 -2.24 -11.10
C LEU A 126 -13.36 -1.03 -10.22
N ASN A 127 -12.18 -0.40 -10.36
CA ASN A 127 -11.86 0.83 -9.63
C ASN A 127 -11.96 2.07 -10.50
N ALA A 128 -12.40 3.18 -9.90
CA ALA A 128 -12.56 4.45 -10.57
C ALA A 128 -13.34 4.30 -11.89
N LEU A 129 -12.81 4.87 -12.98
CA LEU A 129 -13.34 4.70 -14.33
C LEU A 129 -12.59 3.61 -15.13
N GLY A 130 -11.88 2.74 -14.42
CA GLY A 130 -10.93 1.78 -14.95
C GLY A 130 -9.49 2.32 -14.97
N THR A 131 -8.54 1.49 -14.56
CA THR A 131 -7.12 1.85 -14.44
C THR A 131 -6.20 0.74 -14.97
N PRO A 132 -4.98 1.06 -15.47
CA PRO A 132 -4.02 0.04 -15.89
C PRO A 132 -3.60 -0.87 -14.72
N LEU A 133 -3.90 -2.17 -14.77
CA LEU A 133 -3.63 -3.09 -13.65
C LEU A 133 -2.16 -3.49 -13.54
N LEU A 134 -1.56 -3.97 -14.63
CA LEU A 134 -0.11 -4.26 -14.69
C LEU A 134 0.72 -2.97 -14.56
N GLY A 135 0.25 -1.89 -15.19
CA GLY A 135 0.94 -0.59 -15.19
C GLY A 135 0.86 0.15 -13.85
N ASN A 136 -0.06 -0.21 -12.95
CA ASN A 136 -0.13 0.34 -11.59
C ASN A 136 1.14 0.00 -10.76
N MET A 137 1.90 -1.04 -11.15
CA MET A 137 3.06 -1.58 -10.43
C MET A 137 2.73 -2.10 -9.02
N LEU A 138 1.94 -1.39 -8.20
CA LEU A 138 1.46 -1.80 -6.86
C LEU A 138 0.81 -3.17 -6.86
N SER A 139 0.16 -3.58 -7.96
CA SER A 139 -0.44 -4.90 -8.10
C SER A 139 0.59 -6.05 -7.97
N ALA A 140 1.87 -5.79 -8.30
CA ALA A 140 2.97 -6.75 -8.28
C ALA A 140 2.68 -8.07 -9.02
N ALA A 141 1.87 -8.00 -10.08
CA ALA A 141 1.32 -9.16 -10.79
C ALA A 141 2.37 -10.14 -11.34
N LEU A 142 3.60 -9.69 -11.58
CA LEU A 142 4.70 -10.51 -12.11
C LEU A 142 5.77 -10.84 -11.08
N TYR A 143 5.54 -10.57 -9.79
CA TYR A 143 6.50 -10.92 -8.74
C TYR A 143 6.58 -12.44 -8.56
N PRO A 144 7.77 -13.07 -8.64
CA PRO A 144 7.88 -14.53 -8.70
C PRO A 144 7.28 -15.29 -7.51
N LEU A 145 7.38 -14.76 -6.27
CA LEU A 145 6.83 -15.46 -5.11
C LEU A 145 5.30 -15.34 -5.02
N LYS A 146 4.69 -14.36 -5.69
CA LYS A 146 3.23 -14.22 -5.72
C LYS A 146 2.55 -15.20 -6.66
N LEU A 147 3.29 -15.79 -7.60
CA LEU A 147 2.78 -16.89 -8.43
C LEU A 147 2.22 -18.04 -7.58
N PHE A 148 2.76 -18.28 -6.37
CA PHE A 148 2.21 -19.28 -5.45
C PHE A 148 0.83 -18.90 -4.88
N VAL A 149 0.56 -17.60 -4.69
CA VAL A 149 -0.78 -17.10 -4.30
C VAL A 149 -1.76 -17.38 -5.42
N TYR A 150 -1.41 -17.04 -6.65
CA TYR A 150 -2.30 -17.17 -7.82
C TYR A 150 -2.60 -18.62 -8.22
N LEU A 151 -1.86 -19.60 -7.67
CA LEU A 151 -2.15 -21.02 -7.85
C LEU A 151 -3.14 -21.54 -6.79
N ARG A 152 -3.13 -20.95 -5.58
CA ARG A 152 -4.00 -21.34 -4.47
C ARG A 152 -4.05 -20.23 -3.43
N ASP A 153 -5.10 -19.40 -3.47
CA ASP A 153 -5.29 -18.36 -2.46
C ASP A 153 -5.90 -18.92 -1.17
N THR A 154 -5.06 -19.03 -0.14
CA THR A 154 -5.47 -19.37 1.22
C THR A 154 -4.66 -18.53 2.20
N ASP A 155 -5.23 -18.22 3.37
CA ASP A 155 -4.49 -17.49 4.42
C ASP A 155 -3.19 -18.24 4.81
N GLY A 156 -3.19 -19.58 4.77
CA GLY A 156 -2.00 -20.39 5.00
C GLY A 156 -0.90 -20.21 3.93
N MET A 157 -1.27 -20.04 2.65
CA MET A 157 -0.32 -19.73 1.58
C MET A 157 0.29 -18.34 1.76
N ARG A 158 -0.51 -17.37 2.21
CA ARG A 158 -0.06 -16.00 2.49
C ARG A 158 0.91 -15.97 3.67
N ASP A 159 0.60 -16.69 4.76
CA ASP A 159 1.52 -16.94 5.87
C ASP A 159 2.83 -17.59 5.40
N PHE A 160 2.73 -18.60 4.53
CA PHE A 160 3.90 -19.25 3.95
C PHE A 160 4.79 -18.26 3.19
N ILE A 161 4.23 -17.38 2.38
CA ILE A 161 5.01 -16.38 1.63
C ILE A 161 5.64 -15.34 2.55
N ILE A 162 4.93 -14.90 3.60
CA ILE A 162 5.51 -14.03 4.64
C ILE A 162 6.74 -14.68 5.25
N VAL A 163 6.60 -15.91 5.75
CA VAL A 163 7.69 -16.67 6.37
C VAL A 163 8.83 -16.90 5.37
N LEU A 164 8.50 -17.28 4.14
CA LEU A 164 9.47 -17.52 3.08
C LEU A 164 10.30 -16.27 2.76
N ARG A 165 9.68 -15.08 2.69
CA ARG A 165 10.39 -13.81 2.45
C ARG A 165 11.39 -13.50 3.57
N LEU A 166 11.01 -13.70 4.83
CA LEU A 166 11.90 -13.51 5.98
C LEU A 166 13.06 -14.53 5.99
N LEU A 167 12.78 -15.78 5.61
CA LEU A 167 13.81 -16.82 5.46
C LEU A 167 14.79 -16.49 4.32
N ILE A 168 14.30 -15.99 3.19
CA ILE A 168 15.14 -15.53 2.08
C ILE A 168 16.05 -14.39 2.54
N ALA A 169 15.50 -13.38 3.24
CA ALA A 169 16.27 -12.28 3.80
C ALA A 169 17.39 -12.79 4.71
N ALA A 170 17.07 -13.69 5.65
CA ALA A 170 18.03 -14.26 6.57
C ALA A 170 19.11 -15.10 5.87
N LEU A 171 18.71 -15.97 4.93
CA LEU A 171 19.63 -16.83 4.19
C LEU A 171 20.61 -16.01 3.35
N LEU A 172 20.10 -15.01 2.62
CA LEU A 172 20.95 -14.14 1.80
C LEU A 172 21.89 -13.29 2.67
N ALA A 173 21.41 -12.74 3.79
CA ALA A 173 22.23 -12.00 4.74
C ALA A 173 23.32 -12.88 5.38
N PHE A 174 22.97 -14.13 5.75
CA PHE A 174 23.93 -15.11 6.23
C PHE A 174 25.02 -15.39 5.19
N ILE A 175 24.65 -15.73 3.96
CA ILE A 175 25.61 -16.03 2.88
C ILE A 175 26.50 -14.82 2.58
N LEU A 176 25.93 -13.62 2.57
CA LEU A 176 26.68 -12.37 2.45
C LEU A 176 27.68 -12.19 3.60
N GLY A 177 27.27 -12.42 4.85
CA GLY A 177 28.16 -12.40 6.01
C GLY A 177 29.32 -13.39 5.87
N ARG A 178 29.06 -14.60 5.36
CA ARG A 178 30.09 -15.60 5.06
C ARG A 178 31.03 -15.16 3.94
N GLU A 179 30.52 -14.52 2.88
CA GLU A 179 31.33 -13.93 1.81
C GLU A 179 32.25 -12.82 2.35
N LEU A 180 31.74 -12.03 3.31
CA LEU A 180 32.49 -11.04 4.08
C LEU A 180 33.33 -11.65 5.22
N LYS A 181 33.50 -12.97 5.23
CA LYS A 181 34.32 -13.74 6.16
C LYS A 181 34.02 -13.44 7.64
N LEU A 182 32.76 -13.20 7.97
CA LEU A 182 32.32 -13.28 9.36
C LEU A 182 32.46 -14.73 9.84
N SER A 183 32.59 -14.97 11.14
CA SER A 183 32.49 -16.33 11.71
C SER A 183 31.06 -16.89 11.58
N PRO A 184 30.82 -18.20 11.77
CA PRO A 184 29.49 -18.79 11.74
C PRO A 184 28.49 -18.06 12.65
N GLY A 185 28.86 -17.85 13.91
CA GLY A 185 28.01 -17.17 14.90
C GLY A 185 27.75 -15.70 14.55
N ALA A 186 28.76 -14.97 14.08
CA ALA A 186 28.61 -13.60 13.61
C ALA A 186 27.71 -13.48 12.37
N ALA A 187 27.78 -14.44 11.45
CA ALA A 187 26.89 -14.47 10.29
C ALA A 187 25.44 -14.79 10.67
N VAL A 188 25.21 -15.66 11.66
CA VAL A 188 23.86 -15.90 12.22
C VAL A 188 23.31 -14.64 12.89
N LEU A 189 24.14 -13.95 13.69
CA LEU A 189 23.76 -12.68 14.32
C LEU A 189 23.35 -11.64 13.26
N ALA A 190 24.13 -11.49 12.18
CA ALA A 190 23.79 -10.60 11.07
C ALA A 190 22.47 -11.02 10.38
N ALA A 191 22.28 -12.31 10.10
CA ALA A 191 21.09 -12.82 9.45
C ALA A 191 19.81 -12.54 10.24
N VAL A 192 19.83 -12.84 11.54
CA VAL A 192 18.72 -12.58 12.47
C VAL A 192 18.46 -11.08 12.61
N SER A 193 19.51 -10.28 12.81
CA SER A 193 19.37 -8.82 13.00
C SER A 193 18.75 -8.12 11.80
N PHE A 194 19.02 -8.61 10.58
CA PHE A 194 18.43 -8.08 9.36
C PHE A 194 17.00 -8.59 9.16
N ALA A 195 16.79 -9.90 9.17
CA ALA A 195 15.51 -10.50 8.82
C ALA A 195 14.37 -10.18 9.80
N LEU A 196 14.69 -9.92 11.07
CA LEU A 196 13.70 -9.63 12.12
C LEU A 196 13.73 -8.17 12.59
N THR A 197 14.31 -7.27 11.79
CA THR A 197 14.35 -5.82 12.09
C THR A 197 12.94 -5.24 12.29
N GLY A 198 12.84 -4.12 13.02
CA GLY A 198 11.60 -3.38 13.24
C GLY A 198 10.81 -3.12 11.96
N TYR A 199 11.50 -2.68 10.91
CA TYR A 199 10.89 -2.40 9.60
C TYR A 199 10.23 -3.62 8.96
N PHE A 200 10.90 -4.78 8.98
CA PHE A 200 10.39 -6.00 8.34
C PHE A 200 9.16 -6.51 9.08
N LYS A 201 9.11 -6.34 10.40
CA LYS A 201 7.93 -6.67 11.21
C LYS A 201 6.75 -5.74 10.90
N GLN A 202 7.01 -4.45 10.81
CA GLN A 202 5.98 -3.44 10.57
C GLN A 202 5.37 -3.57 9.17
N PHE A 203 6.20 -3.75 8.15
CA PHE A 203 5.78 -3.80 6.75
C PHE A 203 5.70 -5.23 6.22
N VAL A 204 5.55 -6.23 7.10
CA VAL A 204 5.64 -7.66 6.75
C VAL A 204 4.71 -8.08 5.61
N ASN A 205 3.56 -7.40 5.49
CA ASN A 205 2.55 -7.68 4.48
C ASN A 205 2.60 -6.76 3.26
N GLU A 206 3.43 -5.73 3.28
CA GLU A 206 3.54 -4.79 2.17
C GLU A 206 4.39 -5.33 1.04
N ASN A 207 4.18 -4.79 -0.16
CA ASN A 207 4.97 -5.16 -1.32
C ASN A 207 6.40 -4.62 -1.26
N TYR A 208 6.72 -3.58 -0.48
CA TYR A 208 8.10 -3.04 -0.39
C TYR A 208 9.10 -4.15 -0.03
N LEU A 209 8.68 -5.04 0.86
CA LEU A 209 9.49 -6.18 1.32
C LEU A 209 9.88 -7.14 0.21
N ASN A 210 9.13 -7.21 -0.88
CA ASN A 210 9.45 -8.06 -2.01
C ASN A 210 10.82 -7.69 -2.62
N ALA A 211 11.18 -6.40 -2.61
CA ALA A 211 12.51 -5.93 -2.99
C ALA A 211 13.50 -6.03 -1.81
N ASP A 212 13.10 -5.54 -0.63
CA ASP A 212 14.00 -5.34 0.51
C ASP A 212 14.65 -6.66 0.99
N VAL A 213 13.92 -7.79 0.93
CA VAL A 213 14.43 -9.11 1.32
C VAL A 213 15.54 -9.63 0.40
N LEU A 214 15.60 -9.13 -0.84
CA LEU A 214 16.59 -9.52 -1.85
C LEU A 214 17.87 -8.68 -1.81
N LEU A 215 17.86 -7.56 -1.07
CA LEU A 215 19.00 -6.64 -0.95
C LEU A 215 20.34 -7.33 -0.60
N PRO A 216 20.41 -8.26 0.39
CA PRO A 216 21.67 -8.93 0.68
C PRO A 216 22.18 -9.79 -0.49
N GLY A 217 21.25 -10.39 -1.25
CA GLY A 217 21.55 -11.17 -2.45
C GLY A 217 22.09 -10.29 -3.58
N MET A 218 21.49 -9.13 -3.79
CA MET A 218 21.96 -8.12 -4.75
C MET A 218 23.42 -7.73 -4.47
N LEU A 219 23.71 -7.39 -3.20
CA LEU A 219 25.07 -7.02 -2.79
C LEU A 219 26.06 -8.20 -2.89
N LEU A 220 25.64 -9.39 -2.47
CA LEU A 220 26.43 -10.62 -2.54
C LEU A 220 26.89 -10.91 -3.97
N LEU A 221 25.96 -10.91 -4.93
CA LEU A 221 26.25 -11.26 -6.31
C LEU A 221 27.08 -10.18 -6.99
N ALA A 222 26.83 -8.90 -6.70
CA ALA A 222 27.67 -7.81 -7.19
C ALA A 222 29.11 -7.91 -6.69
N LEU A 223 29.31 -8.21 -5.40
CA LEU A 223 30.63 -8.42 -4.81
C LEU A 223 31.34 -9.64 -5.41
N ARG A 224 30.60 -10.72 -5.69
CA ARG A 224 31.14 -11.91 -6.36
C ARG A 224 31.53 -11.60 -7.79
N LEU A 225 30.67 -10.98 -8.59
CA LEU A 225 30.97 -10.64 -9.99
C LEU A 225 32.15 -9.69 -10.15
N ARG A 226 32.31 -8.75 -9.20
CA ARG A 226 33.48 -7.89 -9.11
C ARG A 226 34.77 -8.69 -8.92
N ARG A 227 34.74 -9.78 -8.14
CA ARG A 227 35.92 -10.61 -7.83
C ARG A 227 36.15 -11.73 -8.85
N ARG A 228 35.08 -12.41 -9.25
CA ARG A 228 35.08 -13.61 -10.10
C ARG A 228 34.05 -13.46 -11.23
N GLY A 229 34.42 -13.84 -12.44
CA GLY A 229 33.53 -13.73 -13.60
C GLY A 229 32.61 -14.94 -13.78
N SER A 230 31.73 -15.22 -12.80
CA SER A 230 30.84 -16.38 -12.85
C SER A 230 29.58 -16.10 -13.68
N ARG A 231 29.30 -16.96 -14.67
CA ARG A 231 28.05 -16.90 -15.45
C ARG A 231 26.81 -17.16 -14.58
N LEU A 232 26.92 -18.03 -13.58
CA LEU A 232 25.82 -18.29 -12.64
C LEU A 232 25.52 -17.05 -11.79
N ASP A 233 26.56 -16.41 -11.21
CA ASP A 233 26.35 -15.20 -10.39
C ASP A 233 25.76 -14.07 -11.25
N PHE A 234 26.11 -14.00 -12.54
CA PHE A 234 25.55 -13.05 -13.50
C PHE A 234 24.07 -13.28 -13.75
N SER A 235 23.69 -14.52 -14.10
CA SER A 235 22.28 -14.87 -14.34
C SER A 235 21.44 -14.67 -13.09
N LEU A 236 21.96 -15.05 -11.91
CA LEU A 236 21.27 -14.81 -10.64
C LEU A 236 21.11 -13.32 -10.35
N LEU A 237 22.10 -12.47 -10.64
CA LEU A 237 21.96 -11.02 -10.42
C LEU A 237 20.93 -10.42 -11.38
N ALA A 238 20.91 -10.86 -12.64
CA ALA A 238 19.89 -10.43 -13.59
C ALA A 238 18.47 -10.83 -13.14
N LEU A 239 18.30 -12.07 -12.65
CA LEU A 239 17.03 -12.54 -12.11
C LEU A 239 16.62 -11.82 -10.82
N LEU A 240 17.56 -11.56 -9.90
CA LEU A 240 17.25 -10.76 -8.71
C LEU A 240 16.87 -9.32 -9.07
N THR A 241 17.56 -8.71 -10.05
CA THR A 241 17.20 -7.39 -10.56
C THR A 241 15.79 -7.40 -11.16
N PHE A 242 15.45 -8.41 -11.96
CA PHE A 242 14.09 -8.61 -12.46
C PHE A 242 13.08 -8.68 -11.30
N SER A 243 13.29 -9.56 -10.31
CA SER A 243 12.40 -9.70 -9.15
C SER A 243 12.26 -8.41 -8.34
N VAL A 244 13.36 -7.67 -8.13
CA VAL A 244 13.36 -6.37 -7.46
C VAL A 244 12.54 -5.35 -8.24
N LEU A 245 12.59 -5.37 -9.57
CA LEU A 245 11.78 -4.47 -10.39
C LEU A 245 10.30 -4.87 -10.43
N GLN A 246 9.95 -6.14 -10.23
CA GLN A 246 8.55 -6.61 -10.15
C GLN A 246 7.95 -6.51 -8.73
N ASN A 247 8.66 -5.90 -7.77
CA ASN A 247 8.32 -6.00 -6.34
C ASN A 247 6.97 -5.39 -5.96
N GLY A 248 6.51 -4.38 -6.68
CA GLY A 248 5.30 -3.62 -6.36
C GLY A 248 5.54 -2.15 -6.04
N HIS A 249 6.75 -1.75 -5.66
CA HIS A 249 7.08 -0.36 -5.30
C HIS A 249 8.38 0.15 -5.94
N PRO A 250 8.32 1.26 -6.71
CA PRO A 250 9.48 1.78 -7.41
C PRO A 250 10.57 2.31 -6.47
N GLU A 251 10.22 2.91 -5.34
CA GLU A 251 11.18 3.43 -4.36
C GLU A 251 12.00 2.30 -3.72
N ALA A 252 11.34 1.21 -3.30
CA ALA A 252 12.02 0.05 -2.72
C ALA A 252 13.00 -0.58 -3.73
N ALA A 253 12.61 -0.66 -5.01
CA ALA A 253 13.50 -1.11 -6.08
C ALA A 253 14.72 -0.19 -6.24
N PHE A 254 14.50 1.13 -6.24
CA PHE A 254 15.57 2.13 -6.35
C PHE A 254 16.60 1.99 -5.22
N TYR A 255 16.15 1.90 -3.96
CA TYR A 255 17.04 1.75 -2.80
C TYR A 255 17.70 0.37 -2.71
N CYS A 256 17.13 -0.67 -3.32
CA CYS A 256 17.81 -1.96 -3.45
C CYS A 256 18.94 -1.93 -4.50
N LEU A 257 18.77 -1.16 -5.58
CA LEU A 257 19.76 -1.04 -6.65
C LEU A 257 20.94 -0.12 -6.29
N LEU A 258 20.71 0.90 -5.45
CA LEU A 258 21.73 1.90 -5.11
C LEU A 258 22.99 1.31 -4.43
N PRO A 259 22.89 0.41 -3.41
CA PRO A 259 24.07 -0.27 -2.84
C PRO A 259 24.78 -1.17 -3.85
N THR A 260 24.06 -1.75 -4.80
CA THR A 260 24.63 -2.57 -5.87
C THR A 260 25.53 -1.74 -6.79
N ALA A 261 25.08 -0.54 -7.16
CA ALA A 261 25.90 0.41 -7.93
C ALA A 261 27.16 0.85 -7.16
N SER A 262 27.06 1.03 -5.83
CA SER A 262 28.20 1.41 -4.99
C SER A 262 29.35 0.38 -5.01
N VAL A 263 29.05 -0.91 -5.22
CA VAL A 263 30.07 -1.97 -5.35
C VAL A 263 30.94 -1.75 -6.59
N VAL A 264 30.34 -1.28 -7.69
CA VAL A 264 31.06 -0.91 -8.90
C VAL A 264 31.90 0.33 -8.64
N ALA A 265 31.30 1.39 -8.07
CA ALA A 265 31.98 2.66 -7.81
C ALA A 265 33.20 2.54 -6.87
N THR A 266 33.17 1.59 -5.93
CA THR A 266 34.28 1.31 -5.00
C THR A 266 35.36 0.38 -5.58
N SER A 267 35.25 0.01 -6.86
CA SER A 267 36.28 -0.77 -7.55
C SER A 267 37.49 0.10 -7.87
N GLY A 268 38.70 -0.37 -7.56
CA GLY A 268 39.93 0.35 -7.96
C GLY A 268 40.03 0.51 -9.48
N ARG A 269 40.83 1.49 -9.96
CA ARG A 269 40.93 1.86 -11.39
C ARG A 269 41.11 0.66 -12.34
N ARG A 270 41.94 -0.33 -11.98
CA ARG A 270 42.22 -1.55 -12.79
C ARG A 270 41.08 -2.59 -12.82
N GLY A 271 40.09 -2.46 -11.94
CA GLY A 271 38.95 -3.37 -11.80
C GLY A 271 37.60 -2.74 -12.16
N LEU A 272 37.54 -1.41 -12.23
CA LEU A 272 36.30 -0.66 -12.47
C LEU A 272 35.61 -1.05 -13.78
N ALA A 273 36.32 -1.04 -14.90
CA ALA A 273 35.75 -1.39 -16.20
C ALA A 273 35.16 -2.82 -16.23
N ARG A 274 35.86 -3.78 -15.61
CA ARG A 274 35.39 -5.18 -15.51
C ARG A 274 34.18 -5.32 -14.59
N ALA A 275 34.20 -4.65 -13.43
CA ALA A 275 33.08 -4.64 -12.50
C ALA A 275 31.85 -3.97 -13.12
N ALA A 276 32.03 -2.83 -13.78
CA ALA A 276 30.99 -2.11 -14.50
C ALA A 276 30.41 -2.96 -15.64
N ALA A 277 31.26 -3.61 -16.46
CA ALA A 277 30.79 -4.50 -17.51
C ALA A 277 29.99 -5.69 -16.95
N ARG A 278 30.47 -6.37 -15.90
CA ARG A 278 29.81 -7.57 -15.35
C ARG A 278 28.53 -7.25 -14.59
N VAL A 279 28.62 -6.35 -13.62
CA VAL A 279 27.49 -5.98 -12.75
C VAL A 279 26.49 -5.13 -13.53
N GLY A 280 26.97 -4.13 -14.27
CA GLY A 280 26.14 -3.25 -15.08
C GLY A 280 25.36 -4.02 -16.14
N THR A 281 25.99 -4.93 -16.89
CA THR A 281 25.27 -5.73 -17.90
C THR A 281 24.26 -6.69 -17.25
N ALA A 282 24.57 -7.29 -16.10
CA ALA A 282 23.60 -8.14 -15.40
C ALA A 282 22.36 -7.36 -14.96
N VAL A 283 22.57 -6.16 -14.40
CA VAL A 283 21.47 -5.24 -14.03
C VAL A 283 20.69 -4.83 -15.28
N LEU A 284 21.35 -4.44 -16.38
CA LEU A 284 20.69 -4.08 -17.63
C LEU A 284 19.84 -5.22 -18.21
N VAL A 285 20.32 -6.46 -18.14
CA VAL A 285 19.52 -7.65 -18.51
C VAL A 285 18.28 -7.73 -17.62
N GLY A 286 18.42 -7.58 -16.30
CA GLY A 286 17.28 -7.57 -15.39
C GLY A 286 16.24 -6.48 -15.74
N PHE A 287 16.69 -5.28 -16.09
CA PHE A 287 15.82 -4.22 -16.62
C PHE A 287 15.13 -4.64 -17.92
N GLY A 288 15.87 -5.22 -18.87
CA GLY A 288 15.34 -5.71 -20.14
C GLY A 288 14.25 -6.77 -19.97
N LEU A 289 14.42 -7.69 -19.00
CA LEU A 289 13.41 -8.68 -18.62
C LEU A 289 12.16 -8.05 -18.00
N SER A 290 12.29 -6.89 -17.37
CA SER A 290 11.19 -6.18 -16.70
C SER A 290 10.41 -5.22 -17.60
N LEU A 291 10.86 -4.98 -18.84
CA LEU A 291 10.23 -4.04 -19.78
C LEU A 291 8.73 -4.29 -20.08
N PRO A 292 8.20 -5.53 -20.10
CA PRO A 292 6.76 -5.76 -20.25
C PRO A 292 5.91 -5.09 -19.18
N MET A 293 6.43 -4.94 -17.96
CA MET A 293 5.75 -4.22 -16.87
C MET A 293 6.19 -2.75 -16.79
N LEU A 294 7.50 -2.48 -16.92
CA LEU A 294 8.04 -1.13 -16.76
C LEU A 294 7.53 -0.14 -17.81
N LEU A 295 7.34 -0.56 -19.07
CA LEU A 295 6.86 0.36 -20.10
C LEU A 295 5.40 0.78 -19.88
N PRO A 296 4.44 -0.12 -19.58
CA PRO A 296 3.11 0.26 -19.12
C PRO A 296 3.12 1.14 -17.87
N PHE A 297 3.99 0.84 -16.90
CA PHE A 297 4.16 1.68 -15.71
C PHE A 297 4.62 3.08 -16.06
N LEU A 298 5.65 3.24 -16.91
CA LEU A 298 6.12 4.55 -17.35
C LEU A 298 5.07 5.30 -18.19
N GLU A 299 4.27 4.57 -18.99
CA GLU A 299 3.17 5.14 -19.76
C GLU A 299 2.06 5.72 -18.86
N TYR A 300 1.70 4.97 -17.81
CA TYR A 300 0.74 5.39 -16.81
C TYR A 300 1.32 6.51 -15.95
N TRP A 301 2.58 6.38 -15.53
CA TRP A 301 3.28 7.35 -14.70
C TRP A 301 3.32 8.72 -15.39
N GLY A 302 3.77 8.78 -16.64
CA GLY A 302 3.85 10.04 -17.41
C GLY A 302 2.50 10.73 -17.69
N ARG A 303 1.37 10.03 -17.47
CA ARG A 303 0.00 10.58 -17.64
C ARG A 303 -0.70 10.87 -16.32
N GLY A 304 -0.23 10.26 -15.23
CA GLY A 304 -0.85 10.32 -13.93
C GLY A 304 -0.43 11.53 -13.11
N LEU A 305 -1.17 11.74 -12.01
CA LEU A 305 -0.69 12.44 -10.84
C LEU A 305 -0.24 11.40 -9.82
N HIS A 306 0.88 11.69 -9.16
CA HIS A 306 1.49 10.81 -8.17
C HIS A 306 1.23 11.32 -6.78
N PHE A 307 1.15 10.40 -5.82
CA PHE A 307 1.14 10.71 -4.39
C PHE A 307 2.41 11.44 -3.92
N HIS A 308 3.54 11.31 -4.62
CA HIS A 308 4.74 12.06 -4.32
C HIS A 308 4.78 13.40 -5.10
N THR A 309 4.77 14.52 -4.38
CA THR A 309 5.09 15.85 -4.95
C THR A 309 6.60 15.99 -5.17
N PRO A 310 7.03 16.94 -6.03
CA PRO A 310 8.33 17.59 -5.79
C PRO A 310 8.30 18.02 -4.32
N PHE A 311 9.34 17.72 -3.54
CA PHE A 311 9.44 17.90 -2.08
C PHE A 311 9.17 16.68 -1.18
N SER A 312 8.65 15.57 -1.71
CA SER A 312 8.52 14.33 -0.90
C SER A 312 9.87 13.88 -0.32
N GLY A 313 10.95 14.20 -1.03
CA GLY A 313 12.32 13.95 -0.60
C GLY A 313 12.81 14.69 0.65
N PHE A 314 12.07 15.70 1.14
CA PHE A 314 12.40 16.47 2.34
C PHE A 314 11.72 15.94 3.60
N PHE A 315 10.77 15.01 3.45
CA PHE A 315 10.15 14.36 4.58
C PHE A 315 11.18 13.62 5.42
N HIS A 316 11.10 13.79 6.74
CA HIS A 316 12.07 13.27 7.70
C HIS A 316 11.43 13.02 9.08
N TYR A 317 12.07 12.18 9.88
CA TYR A 317 11.79 12.00 11.29
C TYR A 317 12.38 13.12 12.13
N PRO A 318 11.73 13.54 13.23
CA PRO A 318 12.35 14.51 14.12
C PRO A 318 13.61 13.91 14.74
N ALA A 319 14.71 14.67 14.82
CA ALA A 319 15.97 14.18 15.37
C ALA A 319 15.86 13.71 16.84
N SER A 320 14.84 14.17 17.58
CA SER A 320 14.49 13.65 18.91
C SER A 320 14.12 12.17 18.93
N GLU A 321 13.77 11.59 17.78
CA GLU A 321 13.36 10.18 17.62
C GLU A 321 14.52 9.25 17.22
N LEU A 322 15.76 9.77 17.10
CA LEU A 322 16.96 8.94 16.95
C LEU A 322 17.07 7.81 17.99
N PRO A 323 16.71 8.04 19.28
CA PRO A 323 16.73 6.98 20.29
C PRO A 323 15.80 5.80 19.94
N ALA A 324 14.69 6.02 19.23
CA ALA A 324 13.76 4.97 18.84
C ALA A 324 14.35 3.93 17.88
N LEU A 325 15.51 4.18 17.27
CA LEU A 325 16.28 3.14 16.55
C LEU A 325 16.75 2.01 17.48
N VAL A 326 17.01 2.31 18.76
CA VAL A 326 17.48 1.33 19.74
C VAL A 326 16.34 0.42 20.17
N SER A 327 15.20 1.03 20.52
CA SER A 327 13.96 0.35 20.80
C SER A 327 12.83 1.38 20.74
N PRO A 328 11.90 1.30 19.78
CA PRO A 328 10.82 2.26 19.67
C PRO A 328 9.87 2.16 20.88
N TRP A 329 9.66 0.98 21.46
CA TRP A 329 8.90 0.85 22.70
C TRP A 329 9.55 1.54 23.90
N PHE A 330 10.89 1.54 23.93
CA PHE A 330 11.64 2.18 24.99
C PHE A 330 11.85 3.69 24.78
N PHE A 331 11.62 4.24 23.59
CA PHE A 331 11.95 5.64 23.32
C PHE A 331 10.85 6.45 22.63
N ALA A 332 9.81 5.80 22.10
CA ALA A 332 8.66 6.49 21.51
C ALA A 332 7.60 6.85 22.58
N PRO A 333 6.87 7.96 22.43
CA PRO A 333 5.75 8.31 23.30
C PRO A 333 4.62 7.27 23.18
N ALA A 334 4.28 6.62 24.28
CA ALA A 334 3.28 5.55 24.37
C ALA A 334 1.79 6.00 24.32
N ALA A 335 1.48 7.25 23.96
CA ALA A 335 0.10 7.77 24.01
C ALA A 335 -0.68 7.50 22.72
N ALA A 336 -1.96 7.11 22.83
CA ALA A 336 -2.91 7.23 21.73
C ALA A 336 -3.05 8.73 21.37
N GLY A 337 -2.72 9.11 20.14
CA GLY A 337 -2.56 10.51 19.73
C GLY A 337 -1.14 11.07 19.83
N ALA A 338 -0.14 10.24 20.18
CA ALA A 338 1.26 10.60 20.01
C ALA A 338 1.55 10.95 18.54
N PRO A 339 2.59 11.78 18.26
CA PRO A 339 2.99 12.14 16.90
C PRO A 339 3.08 10.90 15.99
N PHE A 340 3.46 9.75 16.52
CA PHE A 340 3.59 8.47 15.83
C PHE A 340 2.42 8.02 14.94
N TYR A 341 1.21 8.54 15.18
CA TYR A 341 0.00 8.24 14.41
C TYR A 341 -0.62 9.47 13.75
N SER A 342 0.05 10.63 13.81
CA SER A 342 -0.44 11.82 13.12
C SER A 342 -0.18 11.68 11.62
N PRO A 343 -1.15 12.05 10.76
CA PRO A 343 -0.92 12.16 9.33
C PRO A 343 0.31 13.04 9.09
N PRO A 344 1.17 12.70 8.11
CA PRO A 344 2.32 13.54 7.81
C PRO A 344 1.84 14.97 7.55
N ALA A 345 2.40 15.94 8.28
CA ALA A 345 2.26 17.32 7.87
C ALA A 345 2.96 17.42 6.51
N ILE A 346 2.25 17.94 5.51
CA ILE A 346 2.82 18.23 4.20
C ILE A 346 3.19 19.71 4.21
N GLY A 347 4.47 19.99 4.43
CA GLY A 347 5.02 21.33 4.36
C GLY A 347 4.92 21.86 2.93
N TRP A 348 3.95 22.75 2.71
CA TRP A 348 3.88 23.49 1.46
C TRP A 348 5.03 24.51 1.41
N PRO A 349 5.51 24.87 0.21
CA PRO A 349 6.54 25.90 0.09
C PRO A 349 6.13 27.17 0.82
N ASP A 350 6.99 27.64 1.73
CA ASP A 350 6.91 28.96 2.32
C ASP A 350 6.91 29.99 1.20
N THR A 351 5.90 30.85 1.20
CA THR A 351 5.70 31.90 0.19
C THR A 351 6.88 32.86 0.07
N ALA A 352 7.70 33.02 1.12
CA ALA A 352 8.85 33.93 1.11
C ALA A 352 10.12 33.29 0.53
N THR A 353 10.32 31.98 0.72
CA THR A 353 11.58 31.29 0.37
C THR A 353 11.42 30.26 -0.75
N GLY A 354 10.20 29.86 -1.08
CA GLY A 354 9.91 28.77 -2.01
C GLY A 354 10.33 27.39 -1.49
N LEU A 355 10.73 27.28 -0.22
CA LEU A 355 11.19 26.05 0.42
C LEU A 355 10.09 25.47 1.34
N PRO A 356 9.94 24.14 1.44
CA PRO A 356 9.03 23.54 2.42
C PRO A 356 9.34 23.99 3.84
N ALA A 357 8.31 24.35 4.63
CA ALA A 357 8.48 24.67 6.04
C ALA A 357 8.97 23.44 6.82
N TYR A 358 10.13 23.54 7.46
CA TYR A 358 10.84 22.39 8.05
C TYR A 358 10.02 21.65 9.12
N ALA A 359 9.41 22.38 10.05
CA ALA A 359 8.55 21.80 11.09
C ALA A 359 7.35 21.04 10.51
N ASP A 360 6.89 21.47 9.34
CA ASP A 360 5.74 20.89 8.63
C ASP A 360 6.14 19.76 7.68
N THR A 361 7.42 19.36 7.59
CA THR A 361 7.87 18.19 6.80
C THR A 361 8.24 16.99 7.67
N VAL A 362 7.96 17.09 8.97
CA VAL A 362 8.18 16.01 9.92
C VAL A 362 7.12 14.94 9.70
N VAL A 363 7.57 13.72 9.42
CA VAL A 363 6.73 12.54 9.32
C VAL A 363 6.92 11.75 10.61
N PRO A 364 6.03 11.89 11.58
CA PRO A 364 6.20 11.23 12.86
C PRO A 364 5.88 9.72 12.81
N TRP A 365 5.51 9.19 11.63
CA TRP A 365 5.11 7.81 11.39
C TRP A 365 6.19 6.74 11.67
N LEU A 366 6.02 6.00 12.78
CA LEU A 366 6.71 4.75 13.14
C LEU A 366 8.23 4.69 12.84
N CYS A 367 9.03 4.87 13.90
CA CYS A 367 10.47 4.70 13.85
C CYS A 367 10.86 3.21 13.86
N PRO A 368 11.57 2.71 12.85
CA PRO A 368 11.88 1.29 12.73
C PRO A 368 13.09 0.88 13.59
N ALA A 369 12.88 -0.06 14.50
CA ALA A 369 13.89 -0.58 15.41
C ALA A 369 15.05 -1.29 14.69
N LEU A 370 16.30 -0.90 14.97
CA LEU A 370 17.50 -1.68 14.67
C LEU A 370 17.89 -2.62 15.82
N ALA A 371 17.23 -2.49 16.96
CA ALA A 371 17.48 -3.18 18.23
C ALA A 371 18.84 -2.87 18.86
N ALA A 372 18.85 -2.90 20.18
CA ALA A 372 19.98 -2.43 20.96
C ALA A 372 21.21 -3.35 20.90
N VAL A 373 21.04 -4.69 20.86
CA VAL A 373 22.16 -5.64 20.73
C VAL A 373 22.88 -5.49 19.38
N PRO A 374 22.18 -5.43 18.22
CA PRO A 374 22.83 -5.15 16.94
C PRO A 374 23.62 -3.83 16.93
N ILE A 375 23.03 -2.74 17.46
CA ILE A 375 23.70 -1.43 17.56
C ILE A 375 24.96 -1.50 18.41
N PHE A 376 24.89 -2.15 19.58
CA PHE A 376 26.04 -2.29 20.49
C PHE A 376 27.24 -2.94 19.79
N PHE A 377 27.02 -4.10 19.15
CA PHE A 377 28.10 -4.78 18.44
C PHE A 377 28.56 -4.01 17.20
N ALA A 378 27.65 -3.32 16.48
CA ALA A 378 28.04 -2.46 15.37
C ALA A 378 28.96 -1.32 15.86
N ALA A 379 28.66 -0.70 17.00
CA ALA A 379 29.50 0.32 17.62
C ALA A 379 30.89 -0.23 18.02
N LEU A 380 30.98 -1.47 18.52
CA LEU A 380 32.26 -2.13 18.77
C LEU A 380 33.08 -2.27 17.48
N ALA A 381 32.47 -2.60 16.35
CA ALA A 381 33.15 -2.66 15.06
C ALA A 381 33.67 -1.28 14.62
N VAL A 382 32.84 -0.24 14.77
CA VAL A 382 33.19 1.15 14.42
C VAL A 382 34.29 1.71 15.31
N SER A 383 34.43 1.23 16.55
CA SER A 383 35.54 1.62 17.45
C SER A 383 36.94 1.23 16.93
N LYS A 384 37.00 0.36 15.91
CA LYS A 384 38.22 -0.08 15.23
C LYS A 384 38.08 0.10 13.71
N PRO A 385 37.97 1.34 13.21
CA PRO A 385 37.67 1.59 11.80
C PRO A 385 38.74 1.02 10.85
N ASN A 386 40.00 0.97 11.29
CA ASN A 386 41.11 0.39 10.52
C ASN A 386 41.00 -1.13 10.30
N MET A 387 40.10 -1.80 11.03
CA MET A 387 39.84 -3.23 10.88
C MET A 387 38.59 -3.51 10.04
N LEU A 388 37.85 -2.47 9.63
CA LEU A 388 36.73 -2.60 8.72
C LEU A 388 37.23 -2.82 7.30
N ARG A 389 36.51 -3.68 6.57
CA ARG A 389 36.75 -3.89 5.14
C ARG A 389 36.17 -2.74 4.35
N ARG A 390 36.70 -2.51 3.15
CA ARG A 390 36.17 -1.49 2.22
C ARG A 390 34.65 -1.55 2.04
N THR A 391 34.07 -2.75 1.93
CA THR A 391 32.61 -2.91 1.82
C THR A 391 31.89 -2.49 3.11
N GLU A 392 32.41 -2.86 4.28
CA GLU A 392 31.83 -2.48 5.58
C GLU A 392 31.95 -0.97 5.81
N THR A 393 33.08 -0.36 5.43
CA THR A 393 33.26 1.09 5.44
C THR A 393 32.28 1.78 4.50
N ALA A 394 32.09 1.28 3.28
CA ALA A 394 31.15 1.85 2.32
C ALA A 394 29.70 1.79 2.84
N LEU A 395 29.31 0.65 3.44
CA LEU A 395 28.00 0.49 4.07
C LEU A 395 27.83 1.39 5.30
N LEU A 396 28.88 1.58 6.12
CA LEU A 396 28.86 2.51 7.24
C LEU A 396 28.64 3.95 6.76
N VAL A 397 29.38 4.38 5.73
CA VAL A 397 29.21 5.72 5.14
C VAL A 397 27.81 5.91 4.56
N TYR A 398 27.30 4.89 3.84
CA TYR A 398 25.92 4.89 3.36
C TYR A 398 24.93 5.06 4.52
N SER A 399 25.07 4.27 5.58
CA SER A 399 24.17 4.31 6.72
C SER A 399 24.19 5.66 7.45
N LEU A 400 25.37 6.21 7.70
CA LEU A 400 25.49 7.53 8.33
C LEU A 400 24.88 8.63 7.47
N PHE A 401 25.08 8.57 6.15
CA PHE A 401 24.49 9.52 5.22
C PHE A 401 22.96 9.45 5.22
N PHE A 402 22.39 8.25 5.06
CA PHE A 402 20.94 8.11 5.03
C PHE A 402 20.27 8.26 6.39
N LEU A 403 20.94 7.94 7.51
CA LEU A 403 20.45 8.36 8.83
C LEU A 403 20.37 9.89 8.94
N GLY A 404 21.36 10.61 8.39
CA GLY A 404 21.31 12.07 8.31
C GLY A 404 20.13 12.57 7.48
N VAL A 405 19.85 11.94 6.34
CA VAL A 405 18.69 12.25 5.48
C VAL A 405 17.38 11.95 6.22
N MET A 406 17.25 10.75 6.77
CA MET A 406 16.03 10.26 7.41
C MET A 406 15.61 11.09 8.61
N TYR A 407 16.56 11.67 9.36
CA TYR A 407 16.30 12.50 10.53
C TYR A 407 16.45 14.00 10.26
N GLY A 408 16.55 14.40 8.98
CA GLY A 408 16.56 15.80 8.58
C GLY A 408 17.77 16.59 9.09
N LEU A 409 18.91 15.93 9.34
CA LEU A 409 20.09 16.59 9.88
C LEU A 409 20.59 17.70 8.91
N PRO A 410 21.14 18.82 9.44
CA PRO A 410 21.62 19.91 8.61
C PRO A 410 22.57 19.45 7.48
N GLY A 411 22.32 19.92 6.25
CA GLY A 411 23.10 19.58 5.05
C GLY A 411 22.62 18.33 4.30
N PHE A 412 22.15 17.28 5.00
CA PHE A 412 21.68 16.05 4.36
C PHE A 412 20.36 16.24 3.60
N ARG A 413 19.52 17.18 4.04
CA ARG A 413 18.27 17.56 3.38
C ARG A 413 18.42 18.03 1.92
N LEU A 414 19.62 18.45 1.52
CA LEU A 414 19.88 18.90 0.15
C LEU A 414 19.68 17.77 -0.87
N ILE A 415 19.70 16.51 -0.42
CA ILE A 415 19.38 15.38 -1.28
C ILE A 415 17.95 15.47 -1.85
N GLY A 416 17.02 16.13 -1.13
CA GLY A 416 15.65 16.35 -1.59
C GLY A 416 15.55 17.23 -2.84
N PHE A 417 16.63 17.89 -3.28
CA PHE A 417 16.69 18.60 -4.56
C PHE A 417 17.21 17.75 -5.72
N VAL A 418 17.76 16.57 -5.44
CA VAL A 418 18.33 15.70 -6.47
C VAL A 418 17.19 14.96 -7.15
N PRO A 419 17.10 14.97 -8.50
CA PRO A 419 16.08 14.23 -9.22
C PRO A 419 16.01 12.76 -8.78
N VAL A 420 14.80 12.20 -8.70
CA VAL A 420 14.46 10.88 -8.12
C VAL A 420 14.38 10.91 -6.60
N PHE A 421 15.33 11.55 -5.91
CA PHE A 421 15.25 11.70 -4.45
C PHE A 421 14.21 12.74 -4.03
N ASP A 422 13.93 13.73 -4.85
CA ASP A 422 12.89 14.74 -4.66
C ASP A 422 11.46 14.16 -4.63
N PHE A 423 11.25 13.04 -5.33
CA PHE A 423 9.99 12.29 -5.41
C PHE A 423 9.95 11.03 -4.53
N SER A 424 10.99 10.77 -3.74
CA SER A 424 11.12 9.53 -2.96
C SER A 424 10.85 9.76 -1.48
N GLY A 425 10.23 8.78 -0.82
CA GLY A 425 10.13 8.70 0.64
C GLY A 425 11.48 8.42 1.31
N ASN A 426 12.41 9.39 1.25
CA ASN A 426 13.79 9.28 1.71
C ASN A 426 13.93 8.99 3.21
N PHE A 427 12.87 9.18 3.99
CA PHE A 427 12.84 8.87 5.42
C PHE A 427 12.65 7.38 5.74
N LYS A 428 12.04 6.59 4.86
CA LYS A 428 11.72 5.17 5.16
C LYS A 428 12.47 4.16 4.29
N HIS A 429 12.56 4.39 2.98
CA HIS A 429 13.07 3.39 2.04
C HIS A 429 14.59 3.13 2.08
N PRO A 430 15.47 4.04 2.56
CA PRO A 430 16.86 3.68 2.77
C PRO A 430 17.09 2.68 3.92
N LEU A 431 16.13 2.54 4.83
CA LEU A 431 16.34 1.83 6.09
C LEU A 431 16.71 0.35 5.92
N PRO A 432 16.13 -0.46 5.01
CA PRO A 432 16.60 -1.83 4.79
C PRO A 432 18.11 -1.93 4.58
N THR A 433 18.70 -0.96 3.87
CA THR A 433 20.16 -0.91 3.71
C THR A 433 20.87 -0.49 5.00
N VAL A 434 20.33 0.48 5.74
CA VAL A 434 20.85 0.86 7.08
C VAL A 434 20.82 -0.35 8.03
N ALA A 435 19.75 -1.12 8.02
CA ALA A 435 19.56 -2.33 8.83
C ALA A 435 20.54 -3.43 8.41
N LEU A 436 20.72 -3.68 7.11
CA LEU A 436 21.68 -4.66 6.62
C LEU A 436 23.12 -4.28 7.00
N ALA A 437 23.49 -3.01 6.84
CA ALA A 437 24.79 -2.51 7.24
C ALA A 437 25.04 -2.68 8.75
N THR A 438 24.07 -2.28 9.57
CA THR A 438 24.11 -2.45 11.03
C THR A 438 24.25 -3.92 11.41
N ALA A 439 23.49 -4.81 10.77
CA ALA A 439 23.56 -6.24 11.00
C ALA A 439 24.93 -6.84 10.65
N LEU A 440 25.52 -6.46 9.52
CA LEU A 440 26.85 -6.93 9.12
C LEU A 440 27.96 -6.39 10.02
N LEU A 441 27.88 -5.11 10.42
CA LEU A 441 28.80 -4.50 11.39
C LEU A 441 28.65 -5.14 12.77
N SER A 442 27.43 -5.50 13.18
CA SER A 442 27.17 -6.25 14.41
C SER A 442 27.92 -7.59 14.41
N GLY A 443 27.81 -8.37 13.33
CA GLY A 443 28.60 -9.59 13.17
C GLY A 443 30.12 -9.34 13.24
N ARG A 444 30.62 -8.28 12.59
CA ARG A 444 32.06 -7.91 12.66
C ARG A 444 32.49 -7.54 14.08
N GLY A 445 31.66 -6.83 14.83
CA GLY A 445 31.92 -6.45 16.21
C GLY A 445 32.00 -7.66 17.14
N LEU A 446 31.10 -8.63 16.94
CA LEU A 446 31.16 -9.91 17.67
C LEU A 446 32.46 -10.66 17.36
N ASP A 447 32.87 -10.75 16.09
CA ASP A 447 34.14 -11.39 15.72
C ASP A 447 35.35 -10.68 16.37
N LEU A 448 35.38 -9.35 16.37
CA LEU A 448 36.46 -8.58 17.00
C LEU A 448 36.55 -8.82 18.52
N ALA A 449 35.40 -8.96 19.19
CA ALA A 449 35.34 -9.31 20.60
C ALA A 449 35.84 -10.74 20.85
N LEU A 450 35.37 -11.72 20.07
CA LEU A 450 35.72 -13.14 20.22
C LEU A 450 37.16 -13.47 19.81
N ASP A 451 37.71 -12.74 18.84
CA ASP A 451 39.11 -12.84 18.43
C ASP A 451 40.08 -12.08 19.35
N ARG A 452 39.57 -11.53 20.46
CA ARG A 452 40.34 -10.74 21.44
C ARG A 452 41.10 -9.57 20.82
N ARG A 453 40.58 -9.02 19.72
CA ARG A 453 41.07 -7.77 19.12
C ARG A 453 40.65 -6.55 19.96
N LEU A 454 39.67 -6.75 20.83
CA LEU A 454 39.27 -5.88 21.93
C LEU A 454 39.54 -6.58 23.26
N THR A 455 39.97 -5.83 24.29
CA THR A 455 40.14 -6.39 25.64
C THR A 455 38.76 -6.63 26.25
N GLY A 456 38.60 -7.71 27.04
CA GLY A 456 37.33 -7.98 27.73
C GLY A 456 36.86 -6.81 28.61
N MET A 457 37.80 -6.08 29.22
CA MET A 457 37.51 -4.85 29.96
C MET A 457 36.91 -3.75 29.07
N ARG A 458 37.45 -3.53 27.86
CA ARG A 458 36.89 -2.54 26.92
C ARG A 458 35.48 -2.92 26.46
N VAL A 459 35.24 -4.20 26.20
CA VAL A 459 33.89 -4.69 25.85
C VAL A 459 32.93 -4.46 27.02
N MET A 460 33.36 -4.75 28.25
CA MET A 460 32.57 -4.53 29.46
C MET A 460 32.27 -3.05 29.69
N THR A 461 33.27 -2.17 29.60
CA THR A 461 33.10 -0.72 29.76
C THR A 461 32.16 -0.17 28.69
N ALA A 462 32.30 -0.60 27.43
CA ALA A 462 31.39 -0.20 26.36
C ALA A 462 29.96 -0.68 26.62
N ALA A 463 29.78 -1.89 27.14
CA ALA A 463 28.47 -2.45 27.48
C ALA A 463 27.78 -1.65 28.59
N VAL A 464 28.50 -1.38 29.67
CA VAL A 464 27.99 -0.58 30.79
C VAL A 464 27.70 0.85 30.34
N ALA A 465 28.60 1.47 29.57
CA ALA A 465 28.38 2.81 29.04
C ALA A 465 27.16 2.88 28.13
N PHE A 466 26.97 1.89 27.24
CA PHE A 466 25.81 1.81 26.36
C PHE A 466 24.51 1.60 27.14
N PHE A 467 24.52 0.74 28.18
CA PHE A 467 23.39 0.54 29.08
C PHE A 467 23.02 1.82 29.83
N VAL A 468 24.00 2.49 30.45
CA VAL A 468 23.79 3.74 31.19
C VAL A 468 23.30 4.84 30.26
N PHE A 469 23.87 4.95 29.06
CA PHE A 469 23.43 5.91 28.05
C PHE A 469 21.96 5.67 27.65
N THR A 470 21.59 4.42 27.36
CA THR A 470 20.22 4.03 27.00
C THR A 470 19.25 4.35 28.14
N LEU A 471 19.62 4.03 29.38
CA LEU A 471 18.81 4.31 30.57
C LEU A 471 18.64 5.82 30.80
N ALA A 472 19.73 6.59 30.75
CA ALA A 472 19.71 8.03 30.96
C ALA A 472 18.86 8.75 29.91
N LEU A 473 18.92 8.30 28.65
CA LEU A 473 18.14 8.82 27.54
C LEU A 473 16.63 8.56 27.71
N GLY A 474 16.26 7.40 28.25
CA GLY A 474 14.86 7.08 28.60
C GLY A 474 14.35 7.95 29.76
N LEU A 475 15.17 8.08 30.82
CA LEU A 475 14.83 8.89 32.00
C LEU A 475 14.76 10.40 31.71
N ALA A 476 15.46 10.90 30.68
CA ALA A 476 15.45 12.30 30.29
C ALA A 476 14.15 12.76 29.61
N GLN A 477 13.25 11.83 29.25
CA GLN A 477 11.96 12.19 28.65
C GLN A 477 10.98 12.77 29.70
N ARG A 478 10.35 13.89 29.35
CA ARG A 478 9.54 14.71 30.29
C ARG A 478 8.09 14.24 30.50
N ASN A 479 7.65 13.18 29.83
CA ASN A 479 6.26 12.72 29.91
C ASN A 479 6.09 11.65 31.01
N PRO A 480 5.29 11.89 32.08
CA PRO A 480 5.13 10.95 33.19
C PRO A 480 4.56 9.58 32.81
N ALA A 481 3.66 9.52 31.83
CA ALA A 481 3.11 8.25 31.31
C ALA A 481 4.20 7.44 30.59
N THR A 482 5.10 8.13 29.91
CA THR A 482 6.27 7.56 29.23
C THR A 482 7.29 7.04 30.25
N VAL A 483 7.53 7.78 31.35
CA VAL A 483 8.38 7.32 32.47
C VAL A 483 7.81 6.06 33.16
N GLN A 484 6.51 5.98 33.40
CA GLN A 484 5.87 4.77 33.94
C GLN A 484 5.97 3.58 32.97
N HIS A 485 5.83 3.81 31.66
CA HIS A 485 6.06 2.77 30.66
C HIS A 485 7.50 2.24 30.70
N TYR A 486 8.49 3.11 30.96
CA TYR A 486 9.90 2.73 31.09
C TYR A 486 10.20 1.88 32.31
N LEU A 487 9.48 2.09 33.42
CA LEU A 487 9.60 1.28 34.63
C LEU A 487 8.88 -0.09 34.53
N ASN A 488 8.20 -0.39 33.42
CA ASN A 488 7.54 -1.67 33.21
C ASN A 488 8.57 -2.83 33.13
N LEU A 489 8.22 -3.97 33.73
CA LEU A 489 8.97 -5.23 33.73
C LEU A 489 9.47 -5.65 32.34
N ARG A 490 8.69 -5.40 31.28
CA ARG A 490 9.07 -5.76 29.90
C ARG A 490 10.28 -4.97 29.40
N SER A 491 10.28 -3.65 29.59
CA SER A 491 11.38 -2.74 29.23
C SER A 491 12.65 -3.08 30.02
N MET A 492 12.48 -3.38 31.32
CA MET A 492 13.59 -3.79 32.19
C MET A 492 14.18 -5.14 31.79
N ALA A 493 13.35 -6.10 31.36
CA ALA A 493 13.82 -7.39 30.87
C ALA A 493 14.67 -7.27 29.60
N VAL A 494 14.31 -6.37 28.66
CA VAL A 494 15.11 -6.09 27.45
C VAL A 494 16.48 -5.56 27.82
N MET A 495 16.53 -4.58 28.72
CA MET A 495 17.79 -4.02 29.22
C MET A 495 18.67 -5.05 29.94
N LEU A 496 18.08 -5.92 30.76
CA LEU A 496 18.81 -6.98 31.47
C LEU A 496 19.32 -8.06 30.51
N ALA A 497 18.53 -8.44 29.49
CA ALA A 497 18.95 -9.40 28.48
C ALA A 497 20.13 -8.86 27.64
N MET A 498 20.09 -7.59 27.27
CA MET A 498 21.22 -6.91 26.61
C MET A 498 22.47 -6.91 27.49
N LEU A 499 22.32 -6.51 28.76
CA LEU A 499 23.42 -6.44 29.72
C LEU A 499 24.02 -7.84 29.92
N ALA A 500 23.18 -8.86 30.10
CA ALA A 500 23.62 -10.25 30.23
C ALA A 500 24.41 -10.73 29.01
N ALA A 501 23.96 -10.41 27.80
CA ALA A 501 24.65 -10.79 26.57
C ALA A 501 26.00 -10.12 26.42
N ALA A 502 26.07 -8.83 26.73
CA ALA A 502 27.28 -8.05 26.66
C ALA A 502 28.28 -8.47 27.75
N VAL A 503 27.81 -8.72 28.98
CA VAL A 503 28.59 -9.25 30.11
C VAL A 503 29.15 -10.64 29.77
N TRP A 504 28.32 -11.54 29.26
CA TRP A 504 28.77 -12.89 28.88
C TRP A 504 29.80 -12.87 27.76
N THR A 505 29.63 -11.98 26.77
CA THR A 505 30.60 -11.81 25.69
C THR A 505 31.91 -11.23 26.21
N ALA A 506 31.85 -10.27 27.14
CA ALA A 506 33.04 -9.72 27.79
C ALA A 506 33.79 -10.77 28.62
N ILE A 507 33.08 -11.60 29.41
CA ILE A 507 33.66 -12.74 30.14
C ILE A 507 34.33 -13.71 29.16
N SER A 508 33.68 -14.00 28.04
CA SER A 508 34.20 -14.90 27.00
C SER A 508 35.45 -14.34 26.29
N ALA A 509 35.62 -13.01 26.27
CA ALA A 509 36.76 -12.32 25.69
C ALA A 509 37.93 -12.13 26.67
N MET A 510 37.74 -12.33 27.98
CA MET A 510 38.81 -12.20 28.98
C MET A 510 39.85 -13.35 28.87
N PRO A 511 41.14 -13.07 29.10
CA PRO A 511 42.14 -14.12 29.26
C PRO A 511 41.84 -14.92 30.54
N HIS A 512 41.86 -16.26 30.46
CA HIS A 512 41.65 -17.12 31.63
C HIS A 512 42.99 -17.53 32.24
N GLY A 513 43.06 -17.53 33.58
CA GLY A 513 44.22 -18.03 34.32
C GLY A 513 44.41 -19.54 34.16
N ARG A 514 45.65 -20.02 34.33
CA ARG A 514 46.08 -21.42 34.11
C ARG A 514 45.42 -22.49 34.99
N LYS A 515 44.53 -22.15 35.94
CA LYS A 515 44.12 -23.04 37.05
C LYS A 515 42.65 -23.54 37.05
N GLN A 516 41.83 -23.24 36.04
CA GLN A 516 40.44 -23.77 35.95
C GLN A 516 40.29 -24.78 34.81
N PRO A 517 39.42 -25.81 34.94
CA PRO A 517 39.09 -26.71 33.83
C PRO A 517 38.51 -25.88 32.68
N GLN A 518 39.26 -25.79 31.59
CA GLN A 518 38.96 -24.84 30.51
C GLN A 518 37.95 -25.43 29.55
N MET A 519 36.83 -24.72 29.37
CA MET A 519 35.98 -24.93 28.19
C MET A 519 36.83 -24.74 26.93
N PRO A 520 36.75 -25.66 25.93
CA PRO A 520 37.43 -25.49 24.67
C PRO A 520 37.07 -24.15 24.00
N ASP A 521 38.05 -23.47 23.42
CA ASP A 521 37.86 -22.15 22.80
C ASP A 521 36.75 -22.13 21.74
N TRP A 522 36.59 -23.22 20.99
CA TRP A 522 35.50 -23.36 20.00
C TRP A 522 34.13 -23.40 20.67
N LEU A 523 33.98 -24.13 21.79
CA LEU A 523 32.72 -24.25 22.52
C LEU A 523 32.35 -22.92 23.18
N ARG A 524 33.33 -22.21 23.74
CA ARG A 524 33.13 -20.86 24.28
C ARG A 524 32.67 -19.87 23.20
N ARG A 525 33.28 -19.89 22.01
CA ARG A 525 32.86 -19.04 20.88
C ARG A 525 31.43 -19.35 20.42
N VAL A 526 31.07 -20.64 20.38
CA VAL A 526 29.70 -21.07 20.06
C VAL A 526 28.71 -20.56 21.11
N MET A 527 28.99 -20.76 22.40
CA MET A 527 28.12 -20.29 23.48
C MET A 527 27.99 -18.77 23.52
N ALA A 528 29.08 -18.03 23.37
CA ALA A 528 29.05 -16.57 23.33
C ALA A 528 28.24 -16.05 22.13
N SER A 529 28.41 -16.69 20.96
CA SER A 529 27.59 -16.36 19.78
C SER A 529 26.12 -16.71 19.99
N ALA A 530 25.81 -17.86 20.60
CA ALA A 530 24.45 -18.28 20.90
C ALA A 530 23.76 -17.30 21.86
N VAL A 531 24.46 -16.82 22.88
CA VAL A 531 23.95 -15.81 23.82
C VAL A 531 23.71 -14.47 23.12
N ALA A 532 24.65 -14.01 22.28
CA ALA A 532 24.48 -12.78 21.52
C ALA A 532 23.28 -12.86 20.57
N VAL A 533 23.11 -13.99 19.89
CA VAL A 533 21.98 -14.26 19.00
C VAL A 533 20.66 -14.33 19.79
N ALA A 534 20.64 -15.05 20.91
CA ALA A 534 19.45 -15.16 21.76
C ALA A 534 19.02 -13.80 22.32
N ALA A 535 19.97 -12.95 22.70
CA ALA A 535 19.68 -11.61 23.19
C ALA A 535 19.23 -10.66 22.06
N ALA A 536 19.82 -10.76 20.87
CA ALA A 536 19.34 -10.03 19.71
C ALA A 536 17.90 -10.46 19.35
N LEU A 537 17.63 -11.77 19.31
CA LEU A 537 16.28 -12.30 19.14
C LEU A 537 15.32 -11.76 20.21
N PHE A 538 15.72 -11.78 21.48
CA PHE A 538 14.90 -11.26 22.56
C PHE A 538 14.55 -9.77 22.38
N CYS A 539 15.54 -8.91 22.10
CA CYS A 539 15.29 -7.50 21.81
C CYS A 539 14.35 -7.34 20.60
N LEU A 540 14.60 -8.05 19.50
CA LEU A 540 13.81 -7.95 18.28
C LEU A 540 12.38 -8.48 18.47
N VAL A 541 12.17 -9.51 19.29
CA VAL A 541 10.85 -10.03 19.64
C VAL A 541 10.09 -9.03 20.51
N MET A 542 10.73 -8.53 21.57
CA MET A 542 10.11 -7.60 22.52
C MET A 542 9.81 -6.23 21.89
N ASP A 543 10.67 -5.77 20.98
CA ASP A 543 10.46 -4.53 20.21
C ASP A 543 9.30 -4.63 19.19
N GLY A 544 8.66 -5.79 19.05
CA GLY A 544 7.60 -6.07 18.07
C GLY A 544 6.25 -6.48 18.66
N TRP A 545 6.10 -6.52 19.99
CA TRP A 545 4.81 -6.79 20.62
C TRP A 545 3.88 -5.57 20.55
N HIS A 546 3.45 -5.25 19.33
CA HIS A 546 2.30 -4.39 19.12
C HIS A 546 1.10 -4.97 19.88
N GLN A 547 0.26 -4.08 20.41
CA GLN A 547 -1.10 -4.50 20.73
C GLN A 547 -1.67 -5.23 19.51
N PRO A 548 -2.42 -6.33 19.69
CA PRO A 548 -3.11 -6.94 18.58
C PRO A 548 -3.80 -5.81 17.81
N ALA A 549 -3.54 -5.78 16.50
CA ALA A 549 -4.44 -5.17 15.55
C ALA A 549 -5.86 -5.38 16.06
N ARG A 550 -6.66 -4.32 16.25
CA ARG A 550 -8.09 -4.56 16.24
C ARG A 550 -8.37 -5.12 14.85
N GLU A 551 -8.77 -6.38 14.76
CA GLU A 551 -9.25 -6.96 13.52
C GLU A 551 -10.51 -6.17 13.16
N ILE A 552 -10.37 -5.09 12.40
CA ILE A 552 -11.48 -4.43 11.75
C ILE A 552 -11.82 -5.32 10.57
N ASP A 553 -12.83 -6.16 10.77
CA ASP A 553 -13.42 -6.94 9.70
C ASP A 553 -14.24 -6.01 8.81
N TYR A 554 -13.59 -5.33 7.86
CA TYR A 554 -14.28 -4.45 6.89
C TYR A 554 -15.25 -5.23 6.00
N LEU A 555 -14.96 -6.51 5.72
CA LEU A 555 -15.89 -7.37 4.99
C LEU A 555 -17.14 -7.64 5.82
N GLY A 556 -17.00 -7.84 7.12
CA GLY A 556 -18.11 -7.95 8.07
C GLY A 556 -18.89 -6.65 8.33
N ARG A 557 -18.37 -5.47 7.91
CA ARG A 557 -19.09 -4.19 8.02
C ARG A 557 -20.14 -3.99 6.92
N VAL A 558 -19.98 -4.64 5.77
CA VAL A 558 -21.03 -4.68 4.74
C VAL A 558 -21.95 -5.86 5.05
N GLN A 559 -23.19 -5.56 5.40
CA GLN A 559 -24.14 -6.60 5.79
C GLN A 559 -24.46 -7.54 4.62
N PRO A 560 -24.64 -8.85 4.85
CA PRO A 560 -24.91 -9.83 3.79
C PRO A 560 -26.07 -9.45 2.87
N GLU A 561 -27.12 -8.85 3.42
CA GLU A 561 -28.30 -8.37 2.68
C GLU A 561 -27.94 -7.22 1.73
N THR A 562 -27.05 -6.33 2.17
CA THR A 562 -26.53 -5.23 1.34
C THR A 562 -25.68 -5.78 0.20
N LEU A 563 -24.79 -6.74 0.48
CA LEU A 563 -23.99 -7.40 -0.56
C LEU A 563 -24.86 -8.15 -1.57
N GLN A 564 -25.87 -8.87 -1.11
CA GLN A 564 -26.80 -9.59 -1.98
C GLN A 564 -27.57 -8.62 -2.88
N LEU A 565 -28.10 -7.53 -2.33
CA LEU A 565 -28.79 -6.50 -3.10
C LEU A 565 -27.87 -5.89 -4.18
N LEU A 566 -26.62 -5.56 -3.84
CA LEU A 566 -25.67 -5.03 -4.81
C LEU A 566 -25.30 -6.05 -5.88
N ARG A 567 -25.12 -7.33 -5.53
CA ARG A 567 -24.86 -8.39 -6.53
C ARG A 567 -26.03 -8.58 -7.49
N ASP A 568 -27.25 -8.48 -6.99
CA ASP A 568 -28.45 -8.70 -7.79
C ASP A 568 -28.80 -7.49 -8.68
N GLN A 569 -28.46 -6.27 -8.24
CA GLN A 569 -28.99 -5.04 -8.85
C GLN A 569 -27.93 -4.07 -9.36
N ALA A 570 -26.68 -4.11 -8.86
CA ALA A 570 -25.65 -3.18 -9.33
C ALA A 570 -25.14 -3.56 -10.72
N GLY A 571 -24.97 -4.86 -11.01
CA GLY A 571 -24.37 -5.29 -12.27
C GLY A 571 -23.01 -4.62 -12.49
N LEU A 572 -22.88 -3.79 -13.53
CA LEU A 572 -21.66 -3.01 -13.81
C LEU A 572 -21.72 -1.56 -13.32
N ASP A 573 -22.82 -1.15 -12.70
CA ASP A 573 -22.99 0.20 -12.17
C ASP A 573 -22.06 0.45 -10.99
N ARG A 574 -21.59 1.70 -10.85
CA ARG A 574 -20.67 2.06 -9.77
C ARG A 574 -21.41 2.27 -8.46
N VAL A 575 -20.75 1.80 -7.41
CA VAL A 575 -21.14 1.95 -6.01
C VAL A 575 -20.17 2.90 -5.31
N TYR A 576 -20.68 3.75 -4.44
CA TYR A 576 -19.90 4.52 -3.48
C TYR A 576 -20.12 3.92 -2.10
N PHE A 577 -19.06 3.67 -1.33
CA PHE A 577 -19.19 3.30 0.07
C PHE A 577 -18.68 4.44 0.96
N SER A 578 -19.29 4.67 2.11
CA SER A 578 -18.69 5.54 3.13
C SER A 578 -17.40 4.89 3.67
N GLN A 579 -16.40 5.72 3.98
CA GLN A 579 -15.10 5.25 4.48
C GLN A 579 -15.22 4.37 5.73
N GLU A 580 -16.18 4.69 6.60
CA GLU A 580 -16.43 3.93 7.82
C GLU A 580 -16.91 2.49 7.56
N ILE A 581 -17.56 2.23 6.41
CA ILE A 581 -18.02 0.88 6.05
C ILE A 581 -16.92 0.15 5.29
N PHE A 582 -16.48 0.72 4.17
CA PHE A 582 -15.74 -0.03 3.17
C PHE A 582 -14.67 0.84 2.48
N PRO A 583 -13.38 0.59 2.74
CA PRO A 583 -12.28 1.22 1.99
C PRO A 583 -12.33 0.91 0.47
N PRO A 584 -11.90 1.82 -0.41
CA PRO A 584 -11.68 1.54 -1.83
C PRO A 584 -10.67 0.41 -2.07
N ASN A 585 -10.74 -0.21 -3.26
CA ASN A 585 -10.03 -1.43 -3.67
C ASN A 585 -10.56 -2.71 -3.02
N LEU A 586 -11.22 -2.67 -1.86
CA LEU A 586 -11.83 -3.88 -1.27
C LEU A 586 -13.02 -4.42 -2.04
N ASN A 587 -13.50 -3.66 -3.02
CA ASN A 587 -14.55 -4.05 -3.94
C ASN A 587 -14.09 -5.08 -4.98
N LEU A 588 -12.77 -5.20 -5.24
CA LEU A 588 -12.25 -6.07 -6.29
C LEU A 588 -12.62 -7.56 -6.09
N PRO A 589 -12.45 -8.15 -4.89
CA PRO A 589 -12.93 -9.52 -4.59
C PRO A 589 -14.43 -9.72 -4.77
N LEU A 590 -15.21 -8.66 -4.61
CA LEU A 590 -16.67 -8.72 -4.68
C LEU A 590 -17.19 -8.60 -6.12
N GLY A 591 -16.31 -8.26 -7.08
CA GLY A 591 -16.70 -7.97 -8.46
C GLY A 591 -17.55 -6.70 -8.59
N LEU A 592 -17.54 -5.82 -7.58
CA LEU A 592 -18.32 -4.58 -7.58
C LEU A 592 -17.50 -3.42 -8.14
N ALA A 593 -18.08 -2.64 -9.04
CA ALA A 593 -17.45 -1.43 -9.53
C ALA A 593 -17.56 -0.32 -8.47
N ASP A 594 -16.43 0.25 -8.05
CA ASP A 594 -16.34 1.35 -7.11
C ASP A 594 -15.83 2.59 -7.82
N LEU A 595 -16.53 3.71 -7.64
CA LEU A 595 -16.07 4.99 -8.21
C LEU A 595 -14.78 5.44 -7.52
N ARG A 596 -14.53 5.04 -6.29
CA ARG A 596 -13.36 5.47 -5.52
C ARG A 596 -12.14 4.64 -5.89
N VAL A 597 -10.96 5.13 -5.53
CA VAL A 597 -9.71 4.40 -5.71
C VAL A 597 -8.67 4.82 -4.68
N MET A 598 -7.86 3.85 -4.23
CA MET A 598 -6.69 4.08 -3.38
C MET A 598 -5.45 3.58 -4.13
N ASP A 599 -4.81 4.47 -4.88
CA ASP A 599 -3.62 4.15 -5.68
C ASP A 599 -2.60 5.29 -5.62
N GLY A 600 -1.31 4.94 -5.67
CA GLY A 600 -0.21 5.91 -5.69
C GLY A 600 -0.10 6.71 -6.99
N VAL A 601 -0.76 6.24 -8.06
CA VAL A 601 -0.83 6.88 -9.38
C VAL A 601 -2.27 6.86 -9.89
N ASN A 602 -2.79 8.02 -10.27
CA ASN A 602 -4.13 8.17 -10.84
C ASN A 602 -4.09 9.02 -12.12
N ASP A 603 -4.95 8.73 -13.09
CA ASP A 603 -5.04 9.55 -14.30
C ASP A 603 -5.38 11.01 -13.96
N ARG A 604 -4.63 11.95 -14.52
CA ARG A 604 -4.75 13.37 -14.22
C ARG A 604 -6.16 13.91 -14.49
N ARG A 605 -6.85 13.43 -15.53
CA ARG A 605 -8.21 13.87 -15.86
C ARG A 605 -9.21 13.34 -14.86
N TYR A 606 -9.01 12.13 -14.38
CA TYR A 606 -9.87 11.57 -13.33
C TYR A 606 -9.76 12.39 -12.04
N VAL A 607 -8.53 12.73 -11.63
CA VAL A 607 -8.29 13.62 -10.49
C VAL A 607 -8.93 15.00 -10.70
N ASP A 608 -8.80 15.60 -11.89
CA ASP A 608 -9.42 16.89 -12.21
C ASP A 608 -10.97 16.85 -12.06
N VAL A 609 -11.60 15.75 -12.48
CA VAL A 609 -13.06 15.55 -12.35
C VAL A 609 -13.49 15.44 -10.89
N ILE A 610 -12.82 14.60 -10.10
CA ILE A 610 -13.14 14.43 -8.67
C ILE A 610 -12.90 15.73 -7.89
N ASN A 611 -11.83 16.46 -8.21
CA ASN A 611 -11.57 17.77 -7.62
C ASN A 611 -12.65 18.80 -7.96
N ARG A 612 -13.14 18.80 -9.21
CA ARG A 612 -14.25 19.67 -9.63
C ARG A 612 -15.53 19.34 -8.85
N ILE A 613 -15.86 18.05 -8.68
CA ILE A 613 -16.99 17.61 -7.86
C ILE A 613 -16.86 18.11 -6.42
N ASN A 614 -15.65 18.06 -5.86
CA ASN A 614 -15.37 18.48 -4.50
C ASN A 614 -15.30 20.00 -4.31
N GLY A 615 -15.28 20.77 -5.40
CA GLY A 615 -15.27 22.23 -5.42
C GLY A 615 -13.88 22.85 -5.39
N HIS A 616 -12.84 22.13 -5.80
CA HIS A 616 -11.46 22.63 -5.86
C HIS A 616 -11.12 23.14 -7.26
N SER A 617 -10.43 24.28 -7.33
CA SER A 617 -9.79 24.71 -8.58
C SER A 617 -8.68 23.73 -9.00
N ARG A 618 -8.17 23.82 -10.23
CA ARG A 618 -7.09 22.93 -10.69
C ARG A 618 -5.81 23.04 -9.85
N ALA A 619 -5.50 24.24 -9.36
CA ALA A 619 -4.34 24.48 -8.50
C ALA A 619 -4.54 23.93 -7.08
N GLU A 620 -5.76 24.05 -6.53
CA GLU A 620 -6.11 23.49 -5.22
C GLU A 620 -6.32 21.98 -5.27
N GLY A 621 -6.80 21.45 -6.38
CA GLY A 621 -7.15 20.04 -6.55
C GLY A 621 -5.94 19.12 -6.46
N GLY A 622 -4.80 19.56 -6.98
CA GLY A 622 -3.53 18.87 -6.70
C GLY A 622 -3.28 18.79 -5.20
N ARG A 623 -3.42 19.90 -4.47
CA ARG A 623 -3.24 19.94 -3.00
C ARG A 623 -4.27 19.11 -2.24
N TYR A 624 -5.52 19.08 -2.69
CA TYR A 624 -6.60 18.29 -2.10
C TYR A 624 -6.30 16.80 -2.19
N TRP A 625 -5.94 16.31 -3.38
CA TRP A 625 -5.48 14.94 -3.59
C TRP A 625 -4.38 14.54 -2.61
N TYR A 626 -3.42 15.43 -2.34
CA TYR A 626 -2.36 15.18 -1.36
C TYR A 626 -2.81 15.24 0.10
N ARG A 627 -3.81 16.05 0.44
CA ARG A 627 -4.29 16.20 1.84
C ARG A 627 -5.15 15.02 2.27
N GLU A 628 -5.95 14.47 1.37
CA GLU A 628 -6.86 13.35 1.63
C GLU A 628 -6.15 11.98 1.57
N ILE A 629 -4.90 11.92 2.03
CA ILE A 629 -4.01 10.75 2.01
C ILE A 629 -4.81 9.48 2.28
N GLY A 630 -5.08 8.71 1.23
CA GLY A 630 -5.85 7.48 1.32
C GLY A 630 -6.83 7.27 0.17
N TYR A 631 -7.63 8.25 -0.24
CA TYR A 631 -8.80 7.97 -1.10
C TYR A 631 -9.09 9.07 -2.14
N LEU A 632 -9.04 8.73 -3.44
CA LEU A 632 -9.59 9.59 -4.48
C LEU A 632 -11.09 9.35 -4.57
N GLN A 633 -11.88 10.25 -4.00
CA GLN A 633 -13.33 10.09 -3.95
C GLN A 633 -14.09 11.42 -3.96
N PRO A 634 -15.36 11.41 -4.41
CA PRO A 634 -16.28 12.50 -4.12
C PRO A 634 -16.50 12.65 -2.61
N ARG A 635 -16.64 13.89 -2.12
CA ARG A 635 -17.06 14.12 -0.75
C ARG A 635 -18.51 13.64 -0.54
N PRO A 636 -18.85 13.05 0.61
CA PRO A 636 -20.21 12.58 0.89
C PRO A 636 -21.31 13.63 0.69
N ASP A 637 -21.03 14.92 0.97
CA ASP A 637 -21.97 16.05 0.76
C ASP A 637 -22.10 16.51 -0.70
N ARG A 638 -21.37 15.87 -1.62
CA ARG A 638 -21.33 16.21 -3.05
C ARG A 638 -21.87 15.10 -3.94
N LEU A 639 -22.51 14.08 -3.36
CA LEU A 639 -23.03 12.93 -4.12
C LEU A 639 -24.17 13.27 -5.11
N ASN A 640 -24.73 14.49 -5.05
CA ASN A 640 -25.72 14.99 -6.03
C ASN A 640 -25.09 15.71 -7.23
N HIS A 641 -23.77 15.81 -7.31
CA HIS A 641 -23.11 16.59 -8.37
C HIS A 641 -23.44 16.03 -9.77
N PRO A 642 -23.81 16.85 -10.78
CA PRO A 642 -24.23 16.38 -12.11
C PRO A 642 -23.25 15.43 -12.79
N LEU A 643 -21.94 15.67 -12.64
CA LEU A 643 -20.90 14.76 -13.15
C LEU A 643 -21.04 13.32 -12.63
N LEU A 644 -21.54 13.08 -11.41
CA LEU A 644 -21.69 11.72 -10.88
C LEU A 644 -22.75 10.92 -11.64
N ARG A 645 -23.75 11.59 -12.24
CA ARG A 645 -24.71 10.93 -13.15
C ARG A 645 -23.98 10.40 -14.39
N LEU A 646 -23.08 11.21 -14.96
CA LEU A 646 -22.25 10.83 -16.11
C LEU A 646 -21.25 9.71 -15.77
N LEU A 647 -20.69 9.73 -14.57
CA LEU A 647 -19.77 8.71 -14.06
C LEU A 647 -20.46 7.43 -13.61
N ASN A 648 -21.75 7.25 -13.92
CA ASN A 648 -22.49 6.01 -13.66
C ASN A 648 -22.52 5.63 -12.16
N LEU A 649 -22.55 6.62 -11.27
CA LEU A 649 -22.70 6.36 -9.83
C LEU A 649 -24.18 6.08 -9.50
N ARG A 650 -24.53 4.79 -9.39
CA ARG A 650 -25.90 4.33 -9.17
C ARG A 650 -26.23 4.12 -7.71
N PHE A 651 -25.30 3.58 -6.93
CA PHE A 651 -25.55 3.20 -5.54
C PHE A 651 -24.62 3.94 -4.59
N ALA A 652 -25.12 4.29 -3.42
CA ALA A 652 -24.31 4.79 -2.31
C ALA A 652 -24.67 4.00 -1.04
N VAL A 653 -23.67 3.41 -0.39
CA VAL A 653 -23.79 2.65 0.85
C VAL A 653 -23.20 3.48 1.98
N MET A 654 -24.02 3.78 2.98
CA MET A 654 -23.71 4.72 4.05
C MET A 654 -24.02 4.10 5.42
N GLU A 655 -23.33 4.53 6.47
CA GLU A 655 -23.69 4.11 7.85
C GLU A 655 -24.98 4.77 8.34
N GLY A 656 -25.32 5.92 7.76
CA GLY A 656 -26.49 6.71 8.10
C GLY A 656 -27.09 7.39 6.87
N PRO A 657 -27.97 8.39 7.09
CA PRO A 657 -28.61 9.08 5.98
C PRO A 657 -27.60 9.86 5.12
N LEU A 658 -27.97 10.12 3.86
CA LEU A 658 -27.14 10.94 2.98
C LEU A 658 -26.85 12.32 3.60
N PRO A 659 -25.59 12.78 3.62
CA PRO A 659 -25.21 14.06 4.18
C PRO A 659 -25.86 15.23 3.44
N TRP A 660 -26.02 16.32 4.19
CA TRP A 660 -26.59 17.55 3.67
C TRP A 660 -25.56 18.21 2.77
N ASP A 661 -26.00 18.75 1.64
CA ASP A 661 -25.11 19.54 0.79
C ASP A 661 -24.63 20.80 1.53
N ARG A 662 -23.66 21.52 0.96
CA ARG A 662 -23.05 22.68 1.62
C ARG A 662 -24.07 23.76 2.01
N ARG A 663 -25.08 24.00 1.18
CA ARG A 663 -26.07 25.05 1.41
C ARG A 663 -27.05 24.60 2.48
N GLN A 664 -27.60 23.40 2.35
CA GLN A 664 -28.45 22.77 3.36
C GLN A 664 -27.77 22.70 4.72
N ARG A 665 -26.48 22.32 4.76
CA ARG A 665 -25.69 22.30 5.99
C ARG A 665 -25.50 23.69 6.58
N SER A 666 -25.29 24.71 5.75
CA SER A 666 -25.22 26.10 6.24
C SER A 666 -26.54 26.51 6.89
N ILE A 667 -27.65 26.24 6.21
CA ILE A 667 -29.01 26.52 6.72
C ILE A 667 -29.22 25.76 8.03
N HIS A 668 -28.82 24.48 8.10
CA HIS A 668 -28.88 23.71 9.34
C HIS A 668 -28.12 24.37 10.47
N GLN A 669 -26.86 24.70 10.24
CA GLN A 669 -25.94 25.13 11.29
C GLN A 669 -26.35 26.50 11.81
N GLU A 670 -26.77 27.38 10.91
CA GLU A 670 -27.33 28.68 11.25
C GLU A 670 -28.61 28.53 12.04
N ALA A 671 -29.54 27.69 11.57
CA ALA A 671 -30.81 27.52 12.24
C ALA A 671 -30.66 26.79 13.60
N GLU A 672 -29.79 25.79 13.68
CA GLU A 672 -29.46 25.05 14.92
C GLU A 672 -28.75 25.96 15.93
N ALA A 673 -27.92 26.91 15.47
CA ALA A 673 -27.31 27.92 16.34
C ALA A 673 -28.34 28.93 16.88
N LEU A 674 -29.45 29.14 16.17
CA LEU A 674 -30.57 29.98 16.59
C LEU A 674 -31.60 29.20 17.43
N ALA A 675 -31.51 27.87 17.50
CA ALA A 675 -32.47 27.04 18.18
C ALA A 675 -32.24 26.99 19.70
N PRO A 676 -33.31 26.83 20.52
CA PRO A 676 -33.18 26.79 21.98
C PRO A 676 -32.32 25.64 22.52
N THR A 677 -32.38 24.46 21.89
CA THR A 677 -31.53 23.30 22.20
C THR A 677 -31.23 22.48 20.94
N PRO A 678 -30.14 21.67 20.95
CA PRO A 678 -29.81 20.82 19.81
C PRO A 678 -30.94 19.83 19.44
N GLY A 679 -31.14 19.60 18.14
CA GLY A 679 -32.14 18.69 17.58
C GLY A 679 -33.52 19.33 17.35
N HIS A 680 -33.66 20.64 17.55
CA HIS A 680 -34.88 21.40 17.24
C HIS A 680 -35.08 21.58 15.73
N ILE A 681 -34.07 21.30 14.91
CA ILE A 681 -34.16 21.40 13.47
C ILE A 681 -33.70 20.09 12.85
N GLY A 682 -34.47 19.59 11.88
CA GLY A 682 -34.25 18.27 11.31
C GLY A 682 -34.64 18.18 9.84
N ARG A 683 -34.17 17.12 9.17
CA ARG A 683 -34.58 16.80 7.80
C ARG A 683 -35.83 15.92 7.85
N ALA A 684 -36.81 16.23 7.00
CA ALA A 684 -37.96 15.34 6.80
C ALA A 684 -38.49 15.39 5.37
N ALA A 685 -39.26 14.36 5.02
CA ALA A 685 -40.10 14.37 3.84
C ALA A 685 -41.41 15.11 4.20
N LEU A 686 -41.54 16.33 3.69
CA LEU A 686 -42.70 17.18 3.92
C LEU A 686 -43.70 17.04 2.77
N PRO A 687 -45.02 17.14 3.02
CA PRO A 687 -46.03 17.20 1.97
C PRO A 687 -45.71 18.22 0.87
N LEU A 688 -45.92 17.83 -0.40
CA LEU A 688 -45.80 18.69 -1.58
C LEU A 688 -46.77 18.20 -2.68
N GLY A 689 -47.90 18.87 -2.87
CA GLY A 689 -48.99 18.45 -3.74
C GLY A 689 -49.57 17.10 -3.31
N GLU A 690 -49.66 16.16 -4.25
CA GLU A 690 -50.07 14.76 -3.96
C GLU A 690 -48.92 13.90 -3.41
N GLY A 691 -47.68 14.41 -3.37
CA GLY A 691 -46.47 13.70 -2.94
C GLY A 691 -45.78 14.31 -1.72
N THR A 692 -44.50 14.00 -1.56
CA THR A 692 -43.62 14.61 -0.54
C THR A 692 -42.33 15.11 -1.17
N ALA A 693 -41.69 16.09 -0.54
CA ALA A 693 -40.40 16.62 -0.92
C ALA A 693 -39.48 16.79 0.30
N PRO A 694 -38.16 16.68 0.14
CA PRO A 694 -37.23 16.95 1.22
C PRO A 694 -37.32 18.41 1.67
N GLY A 695 -37.30 18.62 2.98
CA GLY A 695 -37.35 19.95 3.59
C GLY A 695 -36.76 19.98 5.00
N PHE A 696 -36.81 21.15 5.62
CA PHE A 696 -36.46 21.33 7.03
C PHE A 696 -37.71 21.33 7.90
N LEU A 697 -37.70 20.51 8.94
CA LEU A 697 -38.62 20.63 10.07
C LEU A 697 -37.99 21.53 11.13
N LEU A 698 -38.82 22.43 11.65
CA LEU A 698 -38.51 23.37 12.72
C LEU A 698 -39.43 23.03 13.90
N HIS A 699 -38.83 22.65 15.01
CA HIS A 699 -39.52 22.48 16.28
C HIS A 699 -39.66 23.85 16.96
N PRO A 700 -40.88 24.33 17.22
CA PRO A 700 -41.08 25.66 17.78
C PRO A 700 -40.55 25.74 19.21
N PRO A 701 -40.00 26.91 19.62
CA PRO A 701 -39.63 28.02 18.76
C PRO A 701 -38.31 27.71 18.01
N ALA A 702 -38.33 27.75 16.68
CA ALA A 702 -37.12 27.61 15.86
C ALA A 702 -37.17 28.52 14.63
N ARG A 703 -36.00 28.92 14.14
CA ARG A 703 -35.84 29.88 13.04
C ARG A 703 -34.61 29.53 12.20
N ALA A 704 -34.74 29.65 10.89
CA ALA A 704 -33.67 29.55 9.91
C ALA A 704 -33.52 30.88 9.17
N ASP A 705 -32.34 31.48 9.24
CA ASP A 705 -31.98 32.65 8.48
C ASP A 705 -31.30 32.24 7.17
N LEU A 706 -31.63 32.94 6.10
CA LEU A 706 -31.28 32.63 4.73
C LEU A 706 -30.82 33.92 4.06
N ILE A 707 -29.54 34.00 3.73
CA ILE A 707 -28.99 35.11 2.96
C ILE A 707 -29.10 34.75 1.47
N PRO A 708 -29.85 35.52 0.66
CA PRO A 708 -29.80 35.41 -0.79
C PRO A 708 -28.34 35.67 -1.22
N GLY A 709 -27.65 34.65 -1.75
CA GLY A 709 -26.23 34.77 -2.08
C GLY A 709 -25.98 35.88 -3.12
N ASP A 710 -24.82 36.56 -3.04
CA ASP A 710 -24.37 37.70 -3.88
C ASP A 710 -25.01 37.74 -5.28
N SER A 711 -26.23 38.25 -5.37
CA SER A 711 -26.86 38.57 -6.63
C SER A 711 -26.59 40.05 -6.84
N SER A 712 -25.92 40.38 -7.94
CA SER A 712 -25.81 41.75 -8.43
C SER A 712 -27.16 42.33 -8.91
N GLU A 713 -28.27 41.71 -8.49
CA GLU A 713 -29.63 41.95 -8.92
C GLU A 713 -30.37 42.75 -7.85
N ASN A 714 -31.23 43.67 -8.27
CA ASN A 714 -31.98 44.54 -7.35
C ASN A 714 -33.02 43.77 -6.51
N TRP A 715 -33.40 42.55 -6.93
CA TRP A 715 -34.41 41.71 -6.30
C TRP A 715 -34.02 40.23 -6.44
N THR A 716 -34.34 39.43 -5.43
CA THR A 716 -34.24 37.97 -5.46
C THR A 716 -35.63 37.36 -5.28
N ASP A 717 -36.06 36.57 -6.27
CA ASP A 717 -37.31 35.82 -6.16
C ASP A 717 -37.18 34.67 -5.16
N VAL A 718 -38.17 34.54 -4.29
CA VAL A 718 -38.26 33.49 -3.28
C VAL A 718 -39.48 32.65 -3.53
N ARG A 719 -39.28 31.34 -3.49
CA ARG A 719 -40.33 30.33 -3.47
C ARG A 719 -40.08 29.36 -2.33
N PHE A 720 -41.10 28.93 -1.60
CA PHE A 720 -41.03 27.75 -0.72
C PHE A 720 -42.43 27.20 -0.47
N HIS A 721 -42.52 25.96 0.01
CA HIS A 721 -43.75 25.31 0.43
C HIS A 721 -43.72 25.06 1.94
N PRO A 722 -44.51 25.80 2.74
CA PRO A 722 -44.58 25.54 4.17
C PRO A 722 -45.47 24.32 4.43
N ALA A 723 -45.07 23.43 5.34
CA ALA A 723 -45.82 22.20 5.60
C ALA A 723 -45.62 21.72 7.03
N VAL A 724 -46.41 20.73 7.44
CA VAL A 724 -46.36 20.13 8.79
C VAL A 724 -45.96 18.65 8.67
N SER A 725 -45.16 18.16 9.63
CA SER A 725 -44.78 16.74 9.65
C SER A 725 -46.02 15.85 9.85
N ARG A 726 -46.17 14.81 9.01
CA ARG A 726 -47.17 13.75 9.23
C ARG A 726 -46.72 12.69 10.25
N GLU A 727 -45.44 12.71 10.64
CA GLU A 727 -44.82 11.73 11.55
C GLU A 727 -44.88 12.16 13.03
N ALA A 728 -45.31 13.40 13.32
CA ALA A 728 -45.49 13.87 14.70
C ALA A 728 -46.56 13.03 15.42
N ALA A 729 -46.21 12.50 16.59
CA ALA A 729 -46.95 11.47 17.31
C ALA A 729 -48.45 11.79 17.53
N PRO A 730 -49.33 10.78 17.63
CA PRO A 730 -50.78 10.96 17.63
C PRO A 730 -51.41 11.58 18.90
N ARG A 731 -50.67 12.32 19.73
CA ARG A 731 -51.20 12.94 20.96
C ARG A 731 -50.93 14.45 20.96
N GLN A 732 -52.02 15.21 21.11
CA GLN A 732 -52.14 16.66 21.36
C GLN A 732 -51.15 17.54 20.58
N LEU A 733 -51.66 18.13 19.48
CA LEU A 733 -50.95 19.13 18.69
C LEU A 733 -51.84 20.38 18.65
N ASP A 734 -51.38 21.46 19.29
CA ASP A 734 -52.11 22.72 19.41
C ASP A 734 -51.82 23.67 18.23
N GLY A 735 -51.07 23.17 17.23
CA GLY A 735 -50.74 23.83 15.97
C GLY A 735 -49.58 24.82 16.10
N VAL A 736 -49.06 25.26 14.94
CA VAL A 736 -47.82 26.02 14.86
C VAL A 736 -47.95 27.18 13.88
N TRP A 737 -47.40 28.34 14.26
CA TRP A 737 -47.30 29.49 13.36
C TRP A 737 -46.04 29.35 12.51
N PHE A 738 -46.20 29.33 11.18
CA PHE A 738 -45.09 29.41 10.25
C PHE A 738 -45.00 30.81 9.67
N HIS A 739 -43.88 31.50 9.92
CA HIS A 739 -43.63 32.85 9.45
C HIS A 739 -42.47 32.88 8.46
N ALA A 740 -42.58 33.73 7.44
CA ALA A 740 -41.46 34.22 6.66
C ALA A 740 -41.35 35.73 6.85
N THR A 741 -40.21 36.19 7.33
CA THR A 741 -39.89 37.61 7.49
C THR A 741 -38.68 37.98 6.63
N THR A 742 -38.68 39.18 6.07
CA THR A 742 -37.53 39.77 5.38
C THR A 742 -36.94 40.85 6.26
N SER A 743 -35.63 41.06 6.18
CA SER A 743 -34.95 42.00 7.07
C SER A 743 -33.79 42.71 6.39
N GLY A 744 -33.93 44.04 6.36
CA GLY A 744 -32.87 45.03 6.17
C GLY A 744 -32.81 45.95 7.41
N ASP A 745 -33.00 47.26 7.25
CA ASP A 745 -33.07 48.21 8.38
C ASP A 745 -34.32 48.03 9.29
N ARG A 746 -35.35 47.30 8.83
CA ARG A 746 -36.57 46.93 9.60
C ARG A 746 -37.08 45.55 9.19
N LEU A 747 -37.53 44.75 10.15
CA LEU A 747 -38.23 43.47 9.92
C LEU A 747 -39.58 43.68 9.22
N ARG A 748 -39.84 42.96 8.14
CA ARG A 748 -41.10 42.96 7.39
C ARG A 748 -41.66 41.54 7.33
N LEU A 749 -42.96 41.39 7.60
CA LEU A 749 -43.64 40.10 7.46
C LEU A 749 -43.97 39.86 5.98
N ALA A 750 -43.38 38.82 5.39
CA ALA A 750 -43.63 38.41 4.01
C ALA A 750 -44.73 37.34 3.92
N TYR A 751 -44.79 36.44 4.91
CA TYR A 751 -45.81 35.40 4.99
C TYR A 751 -46.04 35.00 6.45
N ALA A 752 -47.28 34.72 6.82
CA ALA A 752 -47.62 34.07 8.08
C ALA A 752 -48.83 33.18 7.88
N ARG A 753 -48.74 31.93 8.33
CA ARG A 753 -49.89 31.03 8.35
C ARG A 753 -49.82 30.13 9.57
N TYR A 754 -50.98 29.93 10.18
CA TYR A 754 -51.16 28.91 11.20
C TYR A 754 -51.38 27.56 10.52
N LEU A 755 -50.60 26.56 10.92
CA LEU A 755 -50.65 25.22 10.35
C LEU A 755 -51.07 24.22 11.43
N HIS A 756 -52.16 23.50 11.19
CA HIS A 756 -52.71 22.53 12.14
C HIS A 756 -52.51 21.09 11.63
N PRO A 757 -51.79 20.20 12.34
CA PRO A 757 -51.37 18.90 11.81
C PRO A 757 -52.50 17.90 11.50
N ARG A 758 -53.68 18.09 12.09
CA ARG A 758 -54.81 17.13 12.05
C ARG A 758 -56.09 17.57 11.37
N SER A 759 -56.36 18.87 11.24
CA SER A 759 -57.75 19.33 11.11
C SER A 759 -58.22 19.53 9.67
N PHE A 760 -57.30 19.78 8.72
CA PHE A 760 -57.65 20.04 7.32
C PHE A 760 -56.54 19.54 6.37
N PRO A 761 -56.81 18.56 5.48
CA PRO A 761 -55.85 18.10 4.47
C PRO A 761 -55.31 19.23 3.57
N LEU A 762 -56.11 20.28 3.35
CA LEU A 762 -55.76 21.50 2.60
C LEU A 762 -54.87 22.49 3.39
N GLU A 763 -54.68 22.30 4.70
CA GLU A 763 -53.80 23.13 5.54
C GLU A 763 -52.47 22.45 5.87
N ALA A 764 -52.35 21.14 5.59
CA ALA A 764 -51.09 20.41 5.68
C ALA A 764 -50.11 20.75 4.54
N ASP A 765 -50.65 21.21 3.40
CA ASP A 765 -49.92 21.82 2.28
C ASP A 765 -50.72 23.03 1.74
N PRO A 766 -50.43 24.24 2.21
CA PRO A 766 -51.09 25.48 1.80
C PRO A 766 -50.75 25.92 0.36
N GLY A 767 -49.87 25.20 -0.35
CA GLY A 767 -49.35 25.55 -1.67
C GLY A 767 -48.07 26.38 -1.61
N ALA A 768 -47.51 26.66 -2.80
CA ALA A 768 -46.29 27.43 -2.95
C ALA A 768 -46.49 28.87 -2.48
N VAL A 769 -45.56 29.38 -1.69
CA VAL A 769 -45.45 30.79 -1.34
C VAL A 769 -44.37 31.39 -2.22
N GLU A 770 -44.71 32.41 -3.00
CA GLU A 770 -43.79 33.12 -3.89
C GLU A 770 -43.82 34.63 -3.62
N PHE A 771 -42.65 35.26 -3.44
CA PHE A 771 -42.49 36.71 -3.30
C PHE A 771 -41.06 37.15 -3.63
N GLY A 772 -40.85 38.44 -3.89
CA GLY A 772 -39.51 39.01 -4.13
C GLY A 772 -38.91 39.65 -2.86
N ILE A 773 -37.59 39.55 -2.71
CA ILE A 773 -36.82 40.20 -1.64
C ILE A 773 -35.86 41.24 -2.26
N PRO A 774 -35.79 42.49 -1.77
CA PRO A 774 -34.80 43.46 -2.24
C PRO A 774 -33.36 42.98 -2.03
N GLY A 775 -32.46 43.34 -2.95
CA GLY A 775 -31.03 43.00 -2.84
C GLY A 775 -30.41 43.49 -1.53
N GLY A 776 -29.72 42.60 -0.80
CA GLY A 776 -29.06 42.90 0.48
C GLY A 776 -29.90 42.63 1.74
N GLU A 777 -31.19 42.30 1.61
CA GLU A 777 -32.02 41.82 2.74
C GLU A 777 -31.91 40.29 2.89
N TYR A 778 -32.08 39.77 4.12
CA TYR A 778 -32.14 38.33 4.38
C TYR A 778 -33.57 37.84 4.62
N LEU A 779 -33.81 36.56 4.37
CA LEU A 779 -35.06 35.85 4.63
C LEU A 779 -34.94 35.04 5.92
N SER A 780 -35.92 35.16 6.80
CA SER A 780 -36.04 34.39 8.03
C SER A 780 -37.29 33.53 7.96
N LEU A 781 -37.14 32.21 8.04
CA LEU A 781 -38.24 31.25 8.14
C LEU A 781 -38.32 30.72 9.56
N SER A 782 -39.45 30.89 10.25
CA SER A 782 -39.58 30.51 11.66
C SER A 782 -40.86 29.77 11.97
N ALA A 783 -40.75 28.74 12.81
CA ALA A 783 -41.86 28.08 13.48
C ALA A 783 -42.00 28.64 14.90
N LEU A 784 -43.15 29.23 15.21
CA LEU A 784 -43.46 29.80 16.52
C LEU A 784 -44.60 29.01 17.19
N PRO A 785 -44.52 28.81 18.51
CA PRO A 785 -45.54 28.05 19.22
C PRO A 785 -46.87 28.81 19.21
N ALA A 786 -47.97 28.09 18.96
CA ALA A 786 -49.32 28.60 19.25
C ALA A 786 -49.83 28.14 20.63
N GLY A 787 -49.24 27.05 21.17
CA GLY A 787 -49.58 26.41 22.43
C GLY A 787 -48.40 25.62 23.00
N SER A 788 -48.60 24.34 23.32
CA SER A 788 -47.51 23.46 23.78
C SER A 788 -46.38 23.37 22.75
N THR A 789 -45.15 23.18 23.20
CA THR A 789 -44.00 22.99 22.32
C THR A 789 -43.71 21.52 22.03
N ASP A 790 -44.23 20.58 22.81
CA ASP A 790 -43.70 19.22 22.88
C ASP A 790 -43.75 18.42 21.56
N PHE A 791 -44.59 18.78 20.59
CA PHE A 791 -44.73 18.05 19.32
C PHE A 791 -45.13 18.89 18.07
N ASP A 792 -45.28 20.21 18.18
CA ASP A 792 -45.88 21.07 17.14
C ASP A 792 -44.89 21.45 16.02
N GLN A 793 -44.48 20.52 15.15
CA GLN A 793 -43.43 20.78 14.16
C GLN A 793 -43.96 21.27 12.80
N ALA A 794 -43.51 22.45 12.35
CA ALA A 794 -43.70 22.94 10.97
C ALA A 794 -42.37 23.11 10.27
N GLY A 795 -42.41 23.11 8.95
CA GLY A 795 -41.23 23.14 8.12
C GLY A 795 -41.49 23.76 6.77
N PHE A 796 -40.48 23.67 5.91
CA PHE A 796 -40.58 24.12 4.52
C PHE A 796 -39.82 23.20 3.57
N SER A 797 -40.37 23.01 2.37
CA SER A 797 -39.80 22.27 1.23
C SER A 797 -39.78 23.16 -0.03
N ASP A 798 -39.17 22.69 -1.14
CA ASP A 798 -39.07 23.42 -2.42
C ASP A 798 -38.63 24.89 -2.28
N LEU A 799 -37.75 25.17 -1.31
CA LEU A 799 -37.14 26.50 -1.18
C LEU A 799 -36.33 26.80 -2.45
N ARG A 800 -36.60 27.94 -3.09
CA ARG A 800 -35.84 28.48 -4.22
C ARG A 800 -35.54 29.94 -3.98
N LEU A 801 -34.27 30.33 -4.10
CA LEU A 801 -33.85 31.73 -4.07
C LEU A 801 -33.23 32.09 -5.43
N GLY A 802 -33.75 33.12 -6.10
CA GLY A 802 -33.32 33.55 -7.44
C GLY A 802 -33.55 32.48 -8.51
N GLY A 803 -34.64 31.71 -8.39
CA GLY A 803 -34.98 30.61 -9.30
C GLY A 803 -34.15 29.33 -9.14
N LYS A 804 -33.12 29.33 -8.28
CA LYS A 804 -32.33 28.12 -7.97
C LYS A 804 -32.95 27.37 -6.82
N ALA A 805 -33.20 26.07 -6.99
CA ALA A 805 -33.66 25.21 -5.90
C ALA A 805 -32.56 25.04 -4.83
N ASP A 806 -32.91 25.27 -3.57
CA ASP A 806 -32.06 25.09 -2.39
C ASP A 806 -32.16 23.66 -1.85
N PHE A 807 -33.31 23.02 -2.11
CA PHE A 807 -33.50 21.59 -2.06
C PHE A 807 -33.65 21.10 -3.49
N ASP A 808 -32.55 20.93 -4.21
CA ASP A 808 -32.62 20.06 -5.38
C ASP A 808 -33.06 18.69 -4.83
N PRO A 809 -34.19 18.10 -5.27
CA PRO A 809 -34.62 16.81 -4.77
C PRO A 809 -33.44 15.88 -4.93
N GLN A 810 -32.95 15.34 -3.81
CA GLN A 810 -31.87 14.39 -3.90
C GLN A 810 -32.38 13.28 -4.82
N PRO A 811 -31.74 13.03 -5.98
CA PRO A 811 -32.23 12.00 -6.88
C PRO A 811 -32.16 10.63 -6.22
N TRP A 812 -31.44 10.52 -5.10
CA TRP A 812 -31.31 9.33 -4.29
C TRP A 812 -32.62 8.91 -3.64
N GLU A 813 -33.09 7.75 -4.08
CA GLU A 813 -34.15 6.98 -3.43
C GLU A 813 -33.51 6.01 -2.44
N GLU A 814 -34.18 5.76 -1.32
CA GLU A 814 -33.75 4.75 -0.38
C GLU A 814 -34.09 3.35 -0.93
N ALA A 815 -33.07 2.52 -1.12
CA ALA A 815 -33.23 1.15 -1.59
C ALA A 815 -33.46 0.16 -0.44
N THR A 816 -32.72 0.33 0.67
CA THR A 816 -32.92 -0.46 1.91
C THR A 816 -32.27 0.21 3.13
N ARG A 817 -32.81 -0.11 4.30
CA ARG A 817 -32.23 0.16 5.64
C ARG A 817 -31.94 -1.12 6.43
N GLN A 818 -32.15 -2.30 5.85
CA GLN A 818 -31.85 -3.56 6.52
C GLN A 818 -30.33 -3.79 6.53
N GLY A 819 -29.68 -3.40 7.62
CA GLY A 819 -28.23 -3.43 7.76
C GLY A 819 -27.60 -2.06 7.53
N ASN A 820 -27.03 -1.84 6.33
CA ASN A 820 -26.48 -0.54 5.93
C ASN A 820 -27.56 0.33 5.23
N TRP A 821 -27.39 1.66 5.21
CA TRP A 821 -28.24 2.54 4.41
C TRP A 821 -27.80 2.47 2.96
N VAL A 822 -28.65 1.94 2.08
CA VAL A 822 -28.38 1.88 0.64
C VAL A 822 -29.27 2.85 -0.09
N TRP A 823 -28.65 3.73 -0.85
CA TRP A 823 -29.28 4.75 -1.67
C TRP A 823 -29.09 4.42 -3.14
N ARG A 824 -30.12 4.64 -3.96
CA ARG A 824 -30.10 4.44 -5.41
C ARG A 824 -30.38 5.75 -6.12
N ASN A 825 -29.55 6.10 -7.10
CA ASN A 825 -29.73 7.25 -7.98
C ASN A 825 -30.37 6.81 -9.32
N PRO A 826 -31.68 7.03 -9.56
CA PRO A 826 -32.36 6.68 -10.80
C PRO A 826 -31.88 7.54 -11.98
N GLU A 827 -31.31 8.71 -11.72
CA GLU A 827 -30.84 9.64 -12.75
C GLU A 827 -29.44 9.33 -13.28
N ALA A 828 -28.68 8.45 -12.61
CA ALA A 828 -27.38 8.06 -13.14
C ALA A 828 -27.53 7.46 -14.55
N LEU A 829 -26.56 7.73 -15.42
CA LEU A 829 -26.57 7.14 -16.76
C LEU A 829 -26.09 5.69 -16.69
N PRO A 830 -26.60 4.80 -17.56
CA PRO A 830 -26.01 3.48 -17.71
C PRO A 830 -24.52 3.59 -18.05
N ARG A 831 -23.72 2.58 -17.69
CA ARG A 831 -22.28 2.57 -17.98
C ARG A 831 -21.98 2.69 -19.48
N PHE A 832 -22.87 2.17 -20.31
CA PHE A 832 -22.86 2.30 -21.77
C PHE A 832 -24.16 2.94 -22.21
N PHE A 833 -24.09 4.07 -22.90
CA PHE A 833 -25.28 4.79 -23.36
C PHE A 833 -25.02 5.42 -24.72
N VAL A 834 -26.08 5.83 -25.40
CA VAL A 834 -25.97 6.48 -26.71
C VAL A 834 -26.27 7.97 -26.64
N ALA A 835 -25.53 8.76 -27.40
CA ALA A 835 -25.72 10.18 -27.59
C ALA A 835 -26.03 10.49 -29.06
N ARG A 836 -26.86 11.51 -29.29
CA ARG A 836 -27.35 11.86 -30.63
C ARG A 836 -26.35 12.66 -31.45
N GLN A 837 -25.70 13.64 -30.83
CA GLN A 837 -24.86 14.60 -31.51
C GLN A 837 -23.48 14.63 -30.88
N ALA A 838 -22.46 14.92 -31.68
CA ALA A 838 -21.16 15.30 -31.17
C ALA A 838 -20.93 16.80 -31.37
N LYS A 839 -20.33 17.45 -30.37
CA LYS A 839 -19.78 18.80 -30.52
C LYS A 839 -18.27 18.77 -30.29
N PRO A 840 -17.46 19.37 -31.18
CA PRO A 840 -16.07 19.60 -30.89
C PRO A 840 -15.97 20.62 -29.75
N ALA A 841 -15.24 20.27 -28.69
CA ALA A 841 -15.07 21.15 -27.55
C ALA A 841 -13.70 20.96 -26.92
N SER A 842 -13.11 22.07 -26.48
CA SER A 842 -11.85 22.04 -25.71
C SER A 842 -12.10 21.42 -24.33
N ASP A 843 -11.10 20.71 -23.82
CA ASP A 843 -11.15 20.00 -22.54
C ASP A 843 -11.68 20.86 -21.37
N GLY A 844 -11.19 22.10 -21.23
CA GLY A 844 -11.61 23.00 -20.15
C GLY A 844 -13.08 23.43 -20.24
N ALA A 845 -13.53 23.82 -21.44
CA ALA A 845 -14.92 24.21 -21.67
C ALA A 845 -15.88 23.03 -21.48
N THR A 846 -15.49 21.83 -21.93
CA THR A 846 -16.28 20.60 -21.78
C THR A 846 -16.52 20.26 -20.32
N LEU A 847 -15.47 20.22 -19.49
CA LEU A 847 -15.62 19.85 -18.08
C LEU A 847 -16.48 20.86 -17.31
N VAL A 848 -16.33 22.16 -17.59
CA VAL A 848 -17.16 23.21 -16.98
C VAL A 848 -18.62 23.03 -17.38
N ALA A 849 -18.91 22.87 -18.67
CA ALA A 849 -20.27 22.73 -19.18
C ALA A 849 -20.99 21.47 -18.65
N LEU A 850 -20.26 20.35 -18.51
CA LEU A 850 -20.79 19.14 -17.89
C LEU A 850 -21.00 19.31 -16.37
N ALA A 851 -20.09 20.00 -15.68
CA ALA A 851 -20.21 20.24 -14.24
C ALA A 851 -21.39 21.15 -13.89
N GLU A 852 -21.69 22.11 -14.76
CA GLU A 852 -22.79 23.08 -14.59
C GLU A 852 -24.12 22.58 -15.18
N GLY A 853 -24.15 21.36 -15.74
CA GLY A 853 -25.36 20.79 -16.34
C GLY A 853 -25.84 21.51 -17.61
N ILE A 854 -24.98 22.31 -18.24
CA ILE A 854 -25.27 23.07 -19.47
C ILE A 854 -25.45 22.11 -20.66
N ILE A 855 -24.73 20.99 -20.65
CA ILE A 855 -24.79 19.95 -21.68
C ILE A 855 -25.46 18.71 -21.09
N ASP A 856 -26.55 18.25 -21.72
CA ASP A 856 -27.12 16.93 -21.46
C ASP A 856 -26.30 15.87 -22.22
N PRO A 857 -25.54 14.99 -21.51
CA PRO A 857 -24.73 13.95 -22.13
C PRO A 857 -25.54 12.91 -22.93
N ARG A 858 -26.86 12.78 -22.68
CA ARG A 858 -27.73 11.91 -23.52
C ARG A 858 -27.98 12.49 -24.91
N GLN A 859 -27.85 13.82 -25.06
CA GLN A 859 -28.11 14.51 -26.31
C GLN A 859 -26.82 14.84 -27.06
N VAL A 860 -25.83 15.33 -26.33
CA VAL A 860 -24.58 15.87 -26.91
C VAL A 860 -23.38 15.27 -26.20
N VAL A 861 -22.54 14.57 -26.97
CA VAL A 861 -21.21 14.14 -26.54
C VAL A 861 -20.17 15.18 -26.96
N ALA A 862 -19.31 15.60 -26.05
CA ALA A 862 -18.23 16.54 -26.34
C ALA A 862 -16.96 15.77 -26.77
N VAL A 863 -16.59 15.82 -28.04
CA VAL A 863 -15.50 15.01 -28.62
C VAL A 863 -14.30 15.89 -28.98
N ASN A 864 -13.09 15.52 -28.58
CA ASN A 864 -11.91 16.36 -28.82
C ASN A 864 -11.47 16.38 -30.31
N ASP A 865 -11.68 15.28 -31.04
CA ASP A 865 -11.06 15.08 -32.37
C ASP A 865 -12.00 15.36 -33.57
N GLY A 866 -12.96 16.28 -33.44
CA GLY A 866 -13.77 16.77 -34.57
C GLY A 866 -14.37 15.67 -35.47
N GLY A 867 -15.36 14.94 -34.97
CA GLY A 867 -16.19 14.03 -35.78
C GLY A 867 -17.58 14.61 -35.94
N SER A 868 -17.92 15.12 -37.12
CA SER A 868 -19.30 15.48 -37.44
C SER A 868 -20.03 14.22 -37.90
N VAL A 869 -20.65 13.49 -36.97
CA VAL A 869 -21.78 12.64 -37.36
C VAL A 869 -22.94 13.60 -37.62
N THR A 870 -23.46 13.58 -38.85
CA THR A 870 -24.57 14.44 -39.27
C THR A 870 -25.78 14.15 -38.36
N PRO A 871 -26.40 15.16 -37.73
CA PRO A 871 -27.56 14.94 -36.87
C PRO A 871 -28.67 14.21 -37.63
N GLY A 872 -29.16 13.10 -37.08
CA GLY A 872 -30.35 12.41 -37.60
C GLY A 872 -31.59 13.30 -37.56
N GLU A 873 -32.58 13.00 -38.40
CA GLU A 873 -33.80 13.80 -38.61
C GLU A 873 -34.49 14.24 -37.30
N PRO A 874 -35.08 15.45 -37.25
CA PRO A 874 -35.83 15.93 -36.08
C PRO A 874 -37.05 15.03 -35.80
N GLY A 875 -37.06 14.30 -34.68
CA GLY A 875 -38.27 13.56 -34.26
C GLY A 875 -38.11 12.58 -33.10
N ARG A 876 -36.96 11.89 -32.96
CA ARG A 876 -36.70 10.95 -31.84
C ARG A 876 -35.84 11.59 -30.72
N ARG A 877 -36.17 11.31 -29.45
CA ARG A 877 -35.46 11.83 -28.26
C ARG A 877 -34.13 11.11 -27.96
N LEU A 878 -33.97 9.86 -28.39
CA LEU A 878 -32.75 9.05 -28.22
C LEU A 878 -32.24 8.58 -29.59
N ALA A 879 -30.92 8.39 -29.72
CA ALA A 879 -30.29 7.95 -30.96
C ALA A 879 -30.37 6.42 -31.19
N GLY A 880 -30.71 5.67 -30.14
CA GLY A 880 -30.67 4.22 -30.08
C GLY A 880 -30.77 3.71 -28.64
N GLU A 881 -30.46 2.44 -28.45
CA GLU A 881 -30.49 1.75 -27.16
C GLU A 881 -29.41 0.65 -27.10
N VAL A 882 -28.81 0.48 -25.93
CA VAL A 882 -27.91 -0.66 -25.65
C VAL A 882 -28.78 -1.85 -25.25
N ARG A 883 -28.72 -2.94 -26.02
CA ARG A 883 -29.54 -4.13 -25.81
C ARG A 883 -28.89 -5.14 -24.89
N GLU A 884 -27.59 -5.37 -25.08
CA GLU A 884 -26.81 -6.34 -24.32
C GLU A 884 -25.38 -5.86 -24.20
N PHE A 885 -24.71 -6.24 -23.12
CA PHE A 885 -23.29 -6.00 -22.95
C PHE A 885 -22.66 -7.09 -22.10
N SER A 886 -21.37 -7.32 -22.33
CA SER A 886 -20.51 -8.08 -21.42
C SER A 886 -19.19 -7.34 -21.24
N TYR A 887 -18.70 -7.30 -20.01
CA TYR A 887 -17.42 -6.68 -19.71
C TYR A 887 -16.65 -7.58 -18.76
N ALA A 888 -15.53 -8.11 -19.25
CA ALA A 888 -14.58 -8.86 -18.45
C ALA A 888 -13.18 -8.37 -18.78
N SER A 889 -12.40 -8.05 -17.73
CA SER A 889 -10.96 -7.86 -17.86
C SER A 889 -10.60 -6.75 -18.88
N GLN A 890 -9.82 -7.08 -19.91
CA GLN A 890 -9.46 -6.22 -21.03
C GLN A 890 -10.46 -6.23 -22.21
N ARG A 891 -11.63 -6.87 -22.11
CA ARG A 891 -12.58 -7.01 -23.23
C ARG A 891 -14.00 -6.58 -22.86
N LEU A 892 -14.54 -5.67 -23.66
CA LEU A 892 -15.90 -5.17 -23.57
C LEU A 892 -16.62 -5.49 -24.88
N GLU A 893 -17.81 -6.06 -24.80
CA GLU A 893 -18.71 -6.27 -25.93
C GLU A 893 -20.04 -5.60 -25.64
N VAL A 894 -20.58 -4.89 -26.64
CA VAL A 894 -21.84 -4.15 -26.53
C VAL A 894 -22.63 -4.37 -27.82
N GLU A 895 -23.88 -4.80 -27.68
CA GLU A 895 -24.87 -4.82 -28.75
C GLU A 895 -25.75 -3.59 -28.65
N VAL A 896 -25.76 -2.79 -29.72
CA VAL A 896 -26.45 -1.50 -29.76
C VAL A 896 -27.38 -1.47 -30.96
N GLU A 897 -28.64 -1.10 -30.72
CA GLU A 897 -29.57 -0.74 -31.78
C GLU A 897 -29.56 0.78 -31.95
N MET A 898 -29.22 1.25 -33.13
CA MET A 898 -29.20 2.67 -33.47
C MET A 898 -30.37 3.00 -34.40
N TRP A 899 -31.26 3.88 -33.96
CA TRP A 899 -32.38 4.38 -34.75
C TRP A 899 -32.01 5.52 -35.69
N SER A 900 -30.92 6.22 -35.38
CA SER A 900 -30.30 7.24 -36.20
C SER A 900 -28.78 7.18 -36.02
N PRO A 901 -27.98 7.76 -36.94
CA PRO A 901 -26.56 7.95 -36.68
C PRO A 901 -26.33 8.67 -35.34
N GLY A 902 -25.34 8.23 -34.58
CA GLY A 902 -25.08 8.74 -33.24
C GLY A 902 -23.76 8.22 -32.68
N TRP A 903 -23.64 8.23 -31.35
CA TRP A 903 -22.42 7.87 -30.64
C TRP A 903 -22.72 6.90 -29.51
N LEU A 904 -22.00 5.78 -29.45
CA LEU A 904 -21.91 4.97 -28.24
C LEU A 904 -20.88 5.61 -27.32
N VAL A 905 -21.30 5.98 -26.11
CA VAL A 905 -20.44 6.48 -25.03
C VAL A 905 -20.25 5.37 -24.00
N VAL A 906 -18.99 5.20 -23.59
CA VAL A 906 -18.59 4.26 -22.56
C VAL A 906 -18.05 5.07 -21.37
N SER A 907 -18.74 4.99 -20.23
CA SER A 907 -18.42 5.69 -18.98
C SER A 907 -17.20 5.09 -18.27
N ASP A 908 -16.11 4.90 -19.00
CA ASP A 908 -14.80 4.48 -18.51
C ASP A 908 -13.73 5.39 -19.09
N LEU A 909 -12.58 5.43 -18.42
CA LEU A 909 -11.45 6.26 -18.75
C LEU A 909 -10.96 6.01 -20.19
N PHE A 910 -10.79 7.08 -20.95
CA PHE A 910 -10.04 7.09 -22.19
C PHE A 910 -8.56 6.97 -21.90
N PHE A 911 -8.06 5.74 -21.97
CA PHE A 911 -6.65 5.42 -21.81
C PHE A 911 -6.05 4.84 -23.10
N PRO A 912 -4.80 5.18 -23.49
CA PRO A 912 -4.17 4.61 -24.68
C PRO A 912 -4.04 3.09 -24.60
N GLY A 913 -4.33 2.40 -25.71
CA GLY A 913 -4.28 0.93 -25.80
C GLY A 913 -5.63 0.29 -26.09
N TRP A 914 -6.73 1.00 -25.85
CA TRP A 914 -8.06 0.55 -26.27
C TRP A 914 -8.19 0.58 -27.80
N ARG A 915 -8.65 -0.54 -28.36
CA ARG A 915 -9.00 -0.71 -29.77
C ARG A 915 -10.45 -1.13 -29.86
N ALA A 916 -11.15 -0.68 -30.90
CA ALA A 916 -12.53 -1.06 -31.12
C ALA A 916 -12.74 -1.66 -32.51
N THR A 917 -13.72 -2.55 -32.61
CA THR A 917 -14.31 -2.96 -33.88
C THR A 917 -15.81 -2.76 -33.83
N VAL A 918 -16.39 -2.23 -34.91
CA VAL A 918 -17.84 -2.17 -35.13
C VAL A 918 -18.16 -3.15 -36.25
N ASP A 919 -18.96 -4.16 -35.94
CA ASP A 919 -19.32 -5.24 -36.87
C ASP A 919 -18.09 -5.92 -37.49
N GLY A 920 -17.07 -6.15 -36.65
CA GLY A 920 -15.80 -6.77 -37.05
C GLY A 920 -14.82 -5.84 -37.78
N LYS A 921 -15.23 -4.62 -38.14
CA LYS A 921 -14.35 -3.64 -38.80
C LYS A 921 -13.68 -2.73 -37.79
N PRO A 922 -12.36 -2.48 -37.87
CA PRO A 922 -11.67 -1.57 -36.97
C PRO A 922 -12.28 -0.17 -36.97
N GLU A 923 -12.55 0.37 -35.78
CA GLU A 923 -13.02 1.75 -35.58
C GLU A 923 -12.15 2.44 -34.53
N ARG A 924 -11.94 3.75 -34.69
CA ARG A 924 -11.04 4.50 -33.81
C ARG A 924 -11.81 5.02 -32.59
N VAL A 925 -11.41 4.56 -31.41
CA VAL A 925 -11.91 5.08 -30.12
C VAL A 925 -11.62 6.57 -30.00
N ARG A 926 -12.65 7.37 -29.73
CA ARG A 926 -12.54 8.81 -29.50
C ARG A 926 -12.59 9.11 -28.00
N ARG A 927 -11.93 10.20 -27.61
CA ARG A 927 -12.11 10.78 -26.28
C ARG A 927 -13.33 11.67 -26.29
N ALA A 928 -14.21 11.42 -25.34
CA ALA A 928 -15.49 12.09 -25.16
C ALA A 928 -15.60 12.64 -23.73
N ASP A 929 -16.42 13.67 -23.54
CA ASP A 929 -16.85 14.20 -22.24
C ASP A 929 -15.69 14.33 -21.25
N TYR A 930 -14.64 15.00 -21.72
CA TYR A 930 -13.36 15.21 -21.04
C TYR A 930 -12.47 13.96 -20.91
N LEU A 931 -12.98 12.87 -20.31
CA LEU A 931 -12.21 11.69 -19.95
C LEU A 931 -12.80 10.34 -20.36
N LEU A 932 -13.98 10.31 -20.97
CA LEU A 932 -14.69 9.09 -21.37
C LEU A 932 -14.31 8.63 -22.79
N ARG A 933 -14.75 7.43 -23.15
CA ARG A 933 -14.56 6.83 -24.49
C ARG A 933 -15.85 6.93 -25.30
N ALA A 934 -15.74 7.18 -26.60
CA ALA A 934 -16.89 7.12 -27.51
C ALA A 934 -16.54 6.57 -28.90
N LEU A 935 -17.54 6.01 -29.57
CA LEU A 935 -17.47 5.48 -30.93
C LEU A 935 -18.66 5.98 -31.75
N PRO A 936 -18.44 6.48 -32.98
CA PRO A 936 -19.55 6.82 -33.88
C PRO A 936 -20.20 5.54 -34.40
N LEU A 937 -21.53 5.51 -34.45
CA LEU A 937 -22.31 4.41 -35.00
C LEU A 937 -23.29 4.95 -36.05
N ALA A 938 -23.49 4.16 -37.12
CA ALA A 938 -24.52 4.44 -38.10
C ALA A 938 -25.91 4.03 -37.55
N ALA A 939 -26.97 4.26 -38.32
CA ALA A 939 -28.26 3.63 -38.02
C ALA A 939 -28.19 2.12 -38.33
N GLY A 940 -28.79 1.29 -37.49
CA GLY A 940 -28.77 -0.17 -37.60
C GLY A 940 -28.41 -0.88 -36.30
N ASN A 941 -28.36 -2.20 -36.34
CA ASN A 941 -27.86 -3.02 -35.24
C ASN A 941 -26.36 -3.18 -35.37
N HIS A 942 -25.63 -2.93 -34.28
CA HIS A 942 -24.18 -2.98 -34.25
C HIS A 942 -23.68 -3.87 -33.12
N ARG A 943 -22.68 -4.69 -33.42
CA ARG A 943 -21.86 -5.37 -32.41
C ARG A 943 -20.55 -4.62 -32.27
N VAL A 944 -20.36 -3.99 -31.12
CA VAL A 944 -19.12 -3.29 -30.76
C VAL A 944 -18.28 -4.18 -29.86
N THR A 945 -17.02 -4.39 -30.24
CA THR A 945 -16.04 -5.07 -29.39
C THR A 945 -14.89 -4.12 -29.12
N MET A 946 -14.58 -3.87 -27.86
CA MET A 946 -13.43 -3.09 -27.42
C MET A 946 -12.45 -3.98 -26.67
N THR A 947 -11.17 -3.90 -27.01
CA THR A 947 -10.10 -4.64 -26.33
C THR A 947 -8.96 -3.74 -25.91
N TYR A 948 -8.48 -3.89 -24.68
CA TYR A 948 -7.30 -3.19 -24.18
C TYR A 948 -6.02 -3.94 -24.55
N GLN A 949 -5.25 -3.36 -25.47
CA GLN A 949 -4.02 -3.92 -26.03
C GLN A 949 -2.94 -2.82 -26.09
N PRO A 950 -2.35 -2.42 -24.96
CA PRO A 950 -1.42 -1.29 -24.89
C PRO A 950 -0.13 -1.57 -25.69
N TRP A 951 0.31 -0.56 -26.44
CA TRP A 951 1.52 -0.67 -27.26
C TRP A 951 2.78 -0.78 -26.39
N SER A 952 2.79 -0.10 -25.23
CA SER A 952 3.83 -0.18 -24.21
C SER A 952 4.12 -1.62 -23.76
N PHE A 953 3.08 -2.41 -23.50
CA PHE A 953 3.22 -3.83 -23.15
C PHE A 953 3.84 -4.65 -24.29
N ARG A 954 3.35 -4.47 -25.53
CA ARG A 954 3.88 -5.19 -26.71
C ARG A 954 5.34 -4.85 -26.98
N LEU A 955 5.69 -3.57 -26.93
CA LEU A 955 7.09 -3.12 -27.04
C LEU A 955 7.95 -3.75 -25.94
N GLY A 956 7.42 -3.83 -24.71
CA GLY A 956 8.10 -4.45 -23.59
C GLY A 956 8.36 -5.94 -23.83
N LEU A 957 7.39 -6.67 -24.37
CA LEU A 957 7.58 -8.07 -24.78
C LEU A 957 8.65 -8.21 -25.86
N TRP A 958 8.63 -7.38 -26.92
CA TRP A 958 9.66 -7.42 -27.96
C TRP A 958 11.07 -7.13 -27.41
N ALA A 959 11.17 -6.16 -26.50
CA ALA A 959 12.45 -5.79 -25.88
C ALA A 959 12.95 -6.89 -24.91
N MET A 960 12.05 -7.52 -24.17
CA MET A 960 12.37 -8.69 -23.34
C MET A 960 12.86 -9.86 -24.19
N LEU A 961 12.17 -10.19 -25.30
CA LEU A 961 12.60 -11.25 -26.23
C LEU A 961 13.98 -10.94 -26.81
N THR A 962 14.23 -9.69 -27.21
CA THR A 962 15.55 -9.25 -27.70
C THR A 962 16.63 -9.39 -26.63
N THR A 963 16.31 -9.07 -25.37
CA THR A 963 17.21 -9.24 -24.22
C THR A 963 17.56 -10.72 -24.03
N LEU A 964 16.58 -11.62 -24.10
CA LEU A 964 16.80 -13.07 -23.99
C LEU A 964 17.66 -13.61 -25.13
N LEU A 965 17.45 -13.15 -26.36
CA LEU A 965 18.22 -13.57 -27.54
C LEU A 965 19.67 -13.08 -27.51
N THR A 966 19.93 -11.89 -26.94
CA THR A 966 21.27 -11.30 -26.86
C THR A 966 22.05 -11.73 -25.62
N LEU A 967 21.38 -12.29 -24.60
CA LEU A 967 21.96 -12.76 -23.34
C LEU A 967 23.21 -13.65 -23.52
N PRO A 968 23.22 -14.67 -24.42
CA PRO A 968 24.38 -15.54 -24.59
C PRO A 968 25.61 -14.79 -25.13
N GLY A 969 25.39 -13.85 -26.06
CA GLY A 969 26.45 -13.04 -26.65
C GLY A 969 27.01 -11.99 -25.68
N LEU A 970 26.14 -11.36 -24.89
CA LEU A 970 26.54 -10.44 -23.81
C LEU A 970 27.36 -11.17 -22.74
N GLY A 971 26.90 -12.35 -22.32
CA GLY A 971 27.66 -13.20 -21.40
C GLY A 971 29.02 -13.61 -21.96
N ALA A 972 29.10 -14.03 -23.22
CA ALA A 972 30.35 -14.41 -23.86
C ALA A 972 31.37 -13.25 -23.90
N ARG A 973 30.95 -12.04 -24.28
CA ARG A 973 31.83 -10.84 -24.33
C ARG A 973 32.29 -10.38 -22.95
N VAL A 974 31.39 -10.36 -21.96
CA VAL A 974 31.68 -9.94 -20.59
C VAL A 974 32.64 -10.89 -19.86
N PHE A 975 32.66 -12.17 -20.26
CA PHE A 975 33.53 -13.21 -19.72
C PHE A 975 34.67 -13.63 -20.66
N SER A 976 34.85 -12.95 -21.80
CA SER A 976 35.99 -13.20 -22.68
C SER A 976 37.29 -12.76 -21.99
N PRO A 977 38.36 -13.58 -22.03
CA PRO A 977 39.68 -13.12 -21.59
C PRO A 977 40.10 -11.97 -22.51
N GLN A 978 40.28 -10.76 -21.95
CA GLN A 978 40.95 -9.70 -22.69
C GLN A 978 42.38 -10.17 -22.93
N VAL A 979 42.74 -10.35 -24.20
CA VAL A 979 44.14 -10.40 -24.63
C VAL A 979 44.72 -9.08 -24.15
N GLU A 980 45.55 -9.12 -23.11
CA GLU A 980 46.46 -8.01 -22.82
C GLU A 980 47.31 -7.89 -24.08
N ASN A 981 47.00 -6.90 -24.92
CA ASN A 981 47.88 -6.48 -26.00
C ASN A 981 49.17 -6.04 -25.30
N GLY A 982 50.11 -6.97 -25.23
CA GLY A 982 51.45 -6.72 -24.77
C GLY A 982 51.98 -5.53 -25.55
N HIS A 983 52.17 -4.42 -24.84
CA HIS A 983 53.17 -3.45 -25.25
C HIS A 983 54.50 -4.18 -25.14
N ASN A 984 54.87 -4.80 -26.25
CA ASN A 984 56.19 -5.29 -26.51
C ASN A 984 57.06 -4.04 -26.68
N GLN A 985 57.68 -3.58 -25.60
CA GLN A 985 58.87 -2.74 -25.65
C GLN A 985 59.77 -3.07 -24.45
N THR A 986 60.73 -3.94 -24.78
CA THR A 986 62.10 -4.05 -24.26
C THR A 986 62.29 -4.32 -22.76
N THR A 987 62.55 -5.58 -22.44
CA THR A 987 63.51 -5.97 -21.40
C THR A 987 64.58 -6.85 -22.04
N PRO A 988 65.89 -6.59 -21.84
CA PRO A 988 66.95 -7.40 -22.40
C PRO A 988 67.05 -8.76 -21.70
N ASP A 989 67.55 -9.73 -22.46
CA ASP A 989 67.83 -11.11 -22.08
C ASP A 989 68.45 -11.28 -20.68
N LEU A 990 67.86 -12.18 -19.89
CA LEU A 990 68.55 -12.85 -18.79
C LEU A 990 68.51 -14.36 -19.02
N ALA A 991 69.71 -14.85 -19.35
CA ALA A 991 70.27 -16.20 -19.34
C ALA A 991 69.43 -17.35 -18.76
N ARG A 992 69.34 -18.43 -19.57
CA ARG A 992 69.07 -19.81 -19.13
C ARG A 992 70.33 -20.42 -18.49
N PRO A 993 70.20 -21.32 -17.49
CA PRO A 993 71.34 -22.12 -17.02
C PRO A 993 71.55 -23.31 -17.97
N SER A 994 72.74 -23.38 -18.56
CA SER A 994 73.19 -24.50 -19.40
C SER A 994 73.78 -25.63 -18.56
N LEU A 995 73.36 -26.86 -18.87
CA LEU A 995 73.94 -28.12 -18.41
C LEU A 995 75.36 -28.33 -18.96
N SER A 996 76.23 -28.89 -18.14
CA SER A 996 77.62 -29.25 -18.40
C SER A 996 77.84 -30.21 -19.57
N PRO A 997 79.01 -30.12 -20.23
CA PRO A 997 79.83 -31.30 -20.46
C PRO A 997 81.27 -31.09 -19.94
N GLY A 998 82.02 -32.20 -19.81
CA GLY A 998 83.29 -32.33 -19.07
C GLY A 998 84.53 -31.52 -19.56
N PRO A 999 85.70 -31.76 -18.94
CA PRO A 999 86.88 -30.86 -18.83
C PRO A 999 87.83 -30.97 -20.07
N PRO A 1000 88.99 -30.26 -20.21
CA PRO A 1000 89.84 -29.46 -19.27
C PRO A 1000 90.37 -28.15 -19.95
N PRO A 1001 91.61 -27.61 -19.73
CA PRO A 1001 92.41 -27.28 -18.53
C PRO A 1001 92.77 -25.78 -18.36
N LEU A 1002 93.26 -25.45 -17.16
CA LEU A 1002 94.27 -24.44 -16.74
C LEU A 1002 94.73 -23.33 -17.71
N GLY A 1003 94.70 -22.10 -17.20
CA GLY A 1003 95.55 -21.00 -17.68
C GLY A 1003 95.12 -19.63 -17.17
N THR A 1004 95.82 -19.15 -16.13
CA THR A 1004 96.33 -17.77 -15.90
C THR A 1004 95.68 -16.61 -16.65
N ALA A 1005 95.58 -15.38 -16.17
CA ALA A 1005 95.86 -14.63 -14.95
C ALA A 1005 95.77 -13.15 -15.41
N HIS A 1006 95.39 -12.24 -14.50
CA HIS A 1006 95.70 -10.80 -14.57
C HIS A 1006 95.09 -10.00 -15.74
N ASP A 1007 94.73 -8.73 -15.63
CA ASP A 1007 94.73 -7.68 -14.61
C ASP A 1007 93.59 -6.73 -15.04
N GLY A 1008 92.94 -6.03 -14.11
CA GLY A 1008 93.12 -4.57 -13.95
C GLY A 1008 92.36 -3.76 -15.01
N ASP A 1009 91.77 -2.62 -14.74
CA ASP A 1009 91.69 -1.80 -13.56
C ASP A 1009 90.61 -0.74 -13.89
N ASP A 1010 90.19 -0.03 -12.85
CA ASP A 1010 89.88 1.40 -12.88
C ASP A 1010 88.62 1.96 -13.60
N GLN A 1011 87.78 2.52 -12.71
CA GLN A 1011 87.40 3.93 -12.63
C GLN A 1011 86.09 4.42 -13.26
N ASP A 1012 85.19 4.74 -12.31
CA ASP A 1012 84.56 6.03 -12.08
C ASP A 1012 83.57 6.64 -13.10
N TRP A 1013 82.31 6.68 -12.62
CA TRP A 1013 81.36 7.82 -12.55
C TRP A 1013 80.89 8.52 -13.82
N PRO A 1014 79.65 9.07 -13.85
CA PRO A 1014 78.82 9.57 -12.73
C PRO A 1014 77.60 8.72 -12.34
#